data_AF-X6NMF4-F1
#
_entry.id   AF-X6NMF4-F1
#
_cell.length_a   1.000
_cell.length_b   1.000
_cell.length_c   1.000
_cell.angle_alpha   90.00
_cell.angle_beta   90.00
_cell.angle_gamma   90.00
#
_symmetry.space_group_name_H-M   'P 1'
#
loop_
_entity.id
_entity.type
_entity.pdbx_description
1 polymer ?
#
loop_
_entity_poly.entity_id
_entity_poly.type
_entity_poly.pdbx_seq_one_letter_code
_entity_poly.pdbx_strand_id
1 'polypeptide(L)'
;MITQGIKRLKTKLKDGSEYEWEIGQPVEVFSNSSQKWRQGEVTSFEKSKDERSEEKYDLRVHYFSDSDLLTKVIPPNSDQIRPVRKVKQTQQPGTRYNWEVDTLVELWSKKKKRWMKAKITEVNKKESKEDKELNDSAEQGSGIAITESIYYTVEWRHSKSNGQCVTVSKKIPITCTHLRHCLETNTIVQTPSSTNDSTVSKKYDAFDLETLMTACNDLIHRSNEIINTVFNRKDYSKVDEIFDYGDENKLKSKQFECCKNPDDLARQMVQKLLAGSLRNLYPHIAIAGDEGAIDYTAYDIVSPRKQSFVQSFKIEDTFSFPTTLKSLNSYDITIWIGMSENTLCCIVSFFSSLCGSSHCFFLLICFVAKHEDPLDGEREFYCQHSGHSQVVTTSIGIAYKGTPIAAIVGRPFVKNKDHQITWGIVGVGVFGYDKTTYPFETRSQTSQIIAVPRSDVNELWKEYIKKSELGEGYTLLRTYGITGQFLLVLEGEATSIVFPLMHSTKYQTCAGEALFRSFGGHVTRPDQTYYDYSKRSPVFNRQGFVASIFEHDIHARMCHPEIDTEQVDLMLIGATGFTGKLATEYIVQKYAKHCDYKFAIAARQMDKLNQLKEDLSGIDEEAIHRLKTFVLDVMDHRAVEKTLPRAAVVISTIGPFAKYGEKLVHQATCLGTDYADISAEVIWTKRLNQQYDLNASRSESRIVHFCGMVSFPLDACAYIAVQYLREKCGVNPDNDIIDIEPFLKMEGVKFSGGTIDSWFFGLKEASKFDLNDSCQSNNSATDFLLTEGDPKPNTKQPEGSWPIWLSDYQAYGHVGLYSMIDRMVLLHTNCLLDYYYGTRARIHPTKWLTTSWLTAWLITLFVTVIAALSRFSLTRALIGATRSVFAKPGQGPTLEHMLKSKSEFRVIAKSQNMKKTVEVCFSAAGDVAYFHTAKFLVEHGLFMRRGGFLTPAGLAKDTVIKKLSKEKEFELKIKEL
;
A
#
# COMPACT_ATOMS: atom_id res chain seq x y z
N MET A 1 -11.72 41.26 -17.80
CA MET A 1 -12.16 41.88 -16.52
C MET A 1 -12.63 40.77 -15.60
N ILE A 2 -12.48 40.94 -14.28
CA ILE A 2 -12.84 39.90 -13.29
C ILE A 2 -14.24 40.24 -12.74
N THR A 3 -15.22 39.37 -12.97
CA THR A 3 -16.44 39.32 -12.17
C THR A 3 -16.25 38.30 -11.05
N GLN A 4 -16.17 38.79 -9.81
CA GLN A 4 -16.09 37.92 -8.63
C GLN A 4 -17.39 37.13 -8.52
N GLY A 5 -17.31 35.80 -8.50
CA GLY A 5 -18.47 34.94 -8.29
C GLY A 5 -19.02 35.15 -6.88
N ILE A 6 -20.23 35.72 -6.79
CA ILE A 6 -20.95 35.90 -5.53
C ILE A 6 -21.13 34.51 -4.88
N LYS A 7 -20.71 34.37 -3.61
CA LYS A 7 -20.88 33.12 -2.85
C LYS A 7 -22.06 33.14 -1.87
N ARG A 8 -22.59 34.33 -1.59
CA ARG A 8 -23.71 34.59 -0.68
C ARG A 8 -24.57 35.71 -1.23
N LEU A 9 -25.89 35.53 -1.25
CA LEU A 9 -26.83 36.53 -1.73
C LEU A 9 -27.79 36.93 -0.61
N LYS A 10 -27.59 38.13 -0.05
CA LYS A 10 -28.56 38.73 0.86
C LYS A 10 -29.78 39.19 0.08
N THR A 11 -30.96 38.84 0.58
CA THR A 11 -32.25 39.32 0.08
C THR A 11 -33.15 39.72 1.24
N LYS A 12 -34.27 40.38 0.92
CA LYS A 12 -35.37 40.57 1.85
C LYS A 12 -36.54 39.71 1.38
N LEU A 13 -36.92 38.74 2.19
CA LEU A 13 -38.05 37.85 1.93
C LEU A 13 -39.36 38.64 2.07
N LYS A 14 -40.47 38.13 1.51
CA LYS A 14 -41.75 38.85 1.52
C LYS A 14 -42.39 39.00 2.91
N ASP A 15 -41.95 38.23 3.90
CA ASP A 15 -42.31 38.43 5.31
C ASP A 15 -41.56 39.62 5.96
N GLY A 16 -40.69 40.30 5.20
CA GLY A 16 -39.89 41.43 5.66
C GLY A 16 -38.56 41.03 6.30
N SER A 17 -38.29 39.73 6.50
CA SER A 17 -37.02 39.27 7.07
C SER A 17 -35.87 39.38 6.07
N GLU A 18 -34.69 39.73 6.57
CA GLU A 18 -33.46 39.65 5.78
C GLU A 18 -32.87 38.25 5.88
N TYR A 19 -32.53 37.68 4.73
CA TYR A 19 -32.06 36.31 4.61
C TYR A 19 -30.84 36.25 3.68
N GLU A 20 -29.79 35.56 4.12
CA GLU A 20 -28.57 35.33 3.34
C GLU A 20 -28.61 33.91 2.76
N TRP A 21 -28.80 33.80 1.44
CA TRP A 21 -28.74 32.53 0.73
C TRP A 21 -27.27 32.14 0.48
N GLU A 22 -26.91 30.88 0.72
CA GLU A 22 -25.59 30.32 0.38
C GLU A 22 -25.69 29.28 -0.75
N ILE A 23 -24.63 29.12 -1.55
CA ILE A 23 -24.50 27.96 -2.45
C ILE A 23 -24.27 26.69 -1.61
N GLY A 24 -24.98 25.61 -1.92
CA GLY A 24 -25.01 24.39 -1.13
C GLY A 24 -26.04 24.40 0.02
N GLN A 25 -26.91 25.41 0.06
CA GLN A 25 -27.93 25.52 1.10
C GLN A 25 -29.18 24.69 0.76
N PRO A 26 -29.70 23.86 1.71
CA PRO A 26 -30.98 23.18 1.55
C PRO A 26 -32.16 24.15 1.65
N VAL A 27 -33.07 24.03 0.68
CA VAL A 27 -34.26 24.86 0.48
C VAL A 27 -35.44 23.97 0.11
N GLU A 28 -36.65 24.52 0.17
CA GLU A 28 -37.82 23.95 -0.48
C GLU A 28 -38.24 24.82 -1.66
N VAL A 29 -38.55 24.18 -2.78
CA VAL A 29 -39.04 24.80 -4.02
C VAL A 29 -40.49 24.36 -4.27
N PHE A 30 -41.36 25.29 -4.67
CA PHE A 30 -42.72 24.93 -5.07
C PHE A 30 -42.74 24.38 -6.52
N SER A 31 -43.15 23.11 -6.65
CA SER A 31 -43.32 22.40 -7.92
C SER A 31 -44.71 22.68 -8.50
N ASN A 32 -44.77 23.45 -9.59
CA ASN A 32 -46.05 23.80 -10.25
C ASN A 32 -46.78 22.57 -10.83
N SER A 33 -46.05 21.53 -11.25
CA SER A 33 -46.63 20.31 -11.82
C SER A 33 -47.27 19.42 -10.76
N SER A 34 -46.70 19.36 -9.55
CA SER A 34 -47.20 18.51 -8.46
C SER A 34 -47.89 19.27 -7.32
N GLN A 35 -48.00 20.60 -7.44
CA GLN A 35 -48.62 21.53 -6.48
C GLN A 35 -48.14 21.34 -5.03
N LYS A 36 -46.84 21.09 -4.86
CA LYS A 36 -46.19 20.78 -3.57
C LYS A 36 -44.84 21.45 -3.44
N TRP A 37 -44.49 21.79 -2.20
CA TRP A 37 -43.12 22.06 -1.81
C TRP A 37 -42.28 20.78 -1.93
N ARG A 38 -41.08 20.90 -2.49
CA ARG A 38 -40.10 19.83 -2.72
C ARG A 38 -38.74 20.28 -2.23
N GLN A 39 -37.99 19.42 -1.57
CA GLN A 39 -36.64 19.78 -1.15
C GLN A 39 -35.69 19.88 -2.35
N GLY A 40 -34.75 20.81 -2.21
CA GLY A 40 -33.75 21.16 -3.20
C GLY A 40 -32.61 21.96 -2.59
N GLU A 41 -31.72 22.45 -3.45
CA GLU A 41 -30.44 23.05 -3.06
C GLU A 41 -30.08 24.20 -4.01
N VAL A 42 -29.61 25.32 -3.46
CA VAL A 42 -29.14 26.48 -4.26
C VAL A 42 -27.77 26.12 -4.86
N THR A 43 -27.69 26.00 -6.18
CA THR A 43 -26.46 25.54 -6.87
C THR A 43 -25.66 26.68 -7.51
N SER A 44 -26.28 27.80 -7.88
CA SER A 44 -25.58 29.02 -8.28
C SER A 44 -26.46 30.27 -8.16
N PHE A 45 -25.86 31.46 -8.29
CA PHE A 45 -26.56 32.71 -8.51
C PHE A 45 -26.32 33.18 -9.95
N GLU A 46 -27.38 33.59 -10.65
CA GLU A 46 -27.31 34.00 -12.06
C GLU A 46 -27.86 35.41 -12.21
N LYS A 47 -27.25 36.26 -13.06
CA LYS A 47 -27.79 37.61 -13.31
C LYS A 47 -29.18 37.52 -13.93
N SER A 48 -30.13 38.24 -13.35
CA SER A 48 -31.51 38.26 -13.83
C SER A 48 -31.59 38.90 -15.22
N LYS A 49 -32.58 38.50 -16.02
CA LYS A 49 -32.72 38.90 -17.43
C LYS A 49 -33.63 40.11 -17.69
N ASP A 50 -34.12 40.75 -16.63
CA ASP A 50 -35.13 41.80 -16.74
C ASP A 50 -34.49 43.17 -17.02
N GLU A 51 -34.75 43.76 -18.18
CA GLU A 51 -33.99 44.90 -18.76
C GLU A 51 -34.19 46.26 -18.03
N ARG A 52 -34.82 46.28 -16.84
CA ARG A 52 -35.28 47.51 -16.17
C ARG A 52 -35.06 47.56 -14.65
N SER A 53 -33.94 47.07 -14.12
CA SER A 53 -33.37 47.58 -12.85
C SER A 53 -31.91 47.13 -12.61
N GLU A 54 -31.29 47.67 -11.56
CA GLU A 54 -29.91 47.40 -11.11
C GLU A 54 -29.62 45.91 -10.83
N GLU A 55 -28.33 45.56 -10.71
CA GLU A 55 -27.79 44.17 -10.74
C GLU A 55 -28.44 43.18 -9.75
N LYS A 56 -29.57 42.59 -10.14
CA LYS A 56 -30.24 41.50 -9.43
C LYS A 56 -29.74 40.14 -9.88
N TYR A 57 -29.68 39.22 -8.92
CA TYR A 57 -29.30 37.83 -9.13
C TYR A 57 -30.45 36.91 -8.70
N ASP A 58 -30.77 35.95 -9.55
CA ASP A 58 -31.74 34.89 -9.29
C ASP A 58 -31.02 33.62 -8.78
N LEU A 59 -31.71 32.83 -7.98
CA LEU A 59 -31.21 31.55 -7.47
C LEU A 59 -31.39 30.48 -8.55
N ARG A 60 -30.32 29.82 -8.98
CA ARG A 60 -30.44 28.51 -9.65
C ARG A 60 -30.54 27.44 -8.57
N VAL A 61 -31.59 26.62 -8.65
CA VAL A 61 -31.95 25.66 -7.62
C VAL A 61 -32.24 24.31 -8.24
N HIS A 62 -31.67 23.26 -7.68
CA HIS A 62 -31.92 21.87 -8.07
C HIS A 62 -32.88 21.26 -7.05
N TYR A 63 -34.01 20.69 -7.49
CA TYR A 63 -35.02 20.10 -6.61
C TYR A 63 -35.59 18.82 -7.21
N PHE A 64 -35.97 17.87 -6.36
CA PHE A 64 -36.49 16.58 -6.81
C PHE A 64 -38.01 16.63 -7.00
N SER A 65 -38.50 16.21 -8.17
CA SER A 65 -39.92 16.07 -8.45
C SER A 65 -40.20 14.65 -8.96
N ASP A 66 -40.78 13.82 -8.10
CA ASP A 66 -41.36 12.51 -8.44
C ASP A 66 -40.41 11.55 -9.21
N SER A 67 -39.15 11.51 -8.74
CA SER A 67 -37.98 10.74 -9.19
C SER A 67 -36.96 11.51 -10.03
N ASP A 68 -37.36 12.59 -10.73
CA ASP A 68 -36.45 13.39 -11.55
C ASP A 68 -35.81 14.54 -10.76
N LEU A 69 -34.54 14.82 -11.05
CA LEU A 69 -33.82 16.00 -10.56
C LEU A 69 -34.03 17.17 -11.54
N LEU A 70 -34.75 18.20 -11.12
CA LEU A 70 -35.10 19.34 -11.94
C LEU A 70 -34.33 20.60 -11.51
N THR A 71 -33.73 21.30 -12.48
CA THR A 71 -33.12 22.62 -12.28
C THR A 71 -34.13 23.71 -12.63
N LYS A 72 -34.23 24.74 -11.78
CA LYS A 72 -35.08 25.93 -12.02
C LYS A 72 -34.37 27.19 -11.52
N VAL A 73 -34.51 28.29 -12.26
CA VAL A 73 -34.03 29.61 -11.84
C VAL A 73 -35.22 30.36 -11.22
N ILE A 74 -35.02 30.93 -10.03
CA ILE A 74 -36.07 31.49 -9.18
C ILE A 74 -35.55 32.76 -8.50
N PRO A 75 -36.27 33.90 -8.54
CA PRO A 75 -35.90 35.07 -7.76
C PRO A 75 -35.81 34.77 -6.26
N PRO A 76 -34.82 35.30 -5.52
CA PRO A 76 -34.55 34.96 -4.11
C PRO A 76 -35.66 35.37 -3.14
N ASN A 77 -36.64 36.17 -3.59
CA ASN A 77 -37.81 36.62 -2.84
C ASN A 77 -39.13 36.05 -3.39
N SER A 78 -39.08 34.99 -4.20
CA SER A 78 -40.25 34.34 -4.79
C SER A 78 -40.99 33.45 -3.79
N ASP A 79 -42.33 33.44 -3.86
CA ASP A 79 -43.20 32.54 -3.05
C ASP A 79 -43.02 31.06 -3.40
N GLN A 80 -42.15 30.76 -4.37
CA GLN A 80 -41.81 29.41 -4.81
C GLN A 80 -40.47 28.91 -4.26
N ILE A 81 -39.82 29.63 -3.32
CA ILE A 81 -38.65 29.15 -2.59
C ILE A 81 -38.66 29.58 -1.11
N ARG A 82 -38.23 28.69 -0.21
CA ARG A 82 -38.05 29.00 1.23
C ARG A 82 -36.91 28.16 1.86
N PRO A 83 -36.22 28.64 2.91
CA PRO A 83 -35.08 27.94 3.51
C PRO A 83 -35.48 26.84 4.52
N VAL A 84 -34.70 25.77 4.60
CA VAL A 84 -34.89 24.68 5.60
C VAL A 84 -34.13 24.99 6.89
N ARG A 85 -34.80 24.95 8.05
CA ARG A 85 -34.17 25.15 9.37
C ARG A 85 -33.49 23.85 9.86
N LYS A 86 -32.21 23.92 10.25
CA LYS A 86 -31.45 22.79 10.82
C LYS A 86 -31.85 22.51 12.28
N VAL A 87 -31.81 21.23 12.67
CA VAL A 87 -32.03 20.73 14.04
C VAL A 87 -30.83 19.84 14.45
N LYS A 88 -30.48 19.80 15.74
CA LYS A 88 -29.35 19.01 16.27
C LYS A 88 -29.76 17.55 16.58
N GLN A 89 -28.79 16.64 16.53
CA GLN A 89 -28.94 15.21 16.89
C GLN A 89 -28.63 14.92 18.36
N THR A 90 -29.27 13.88 18.91
CA THR A 90 -28.93 13.17 20.16
C THR A 90 -29.26 11.67 20.01
N GLN A 91 -28.68 10.81 20.87
CA GLN A 91 -28.62 9.34 20.70
C GLN A 91 -29.71 8.56 21.46
N GLN A 92 -29.96 7.32 21.03
CA GLN A 92 -29.85 6.12 21.90
C GLN A 92 -29.72 4.81 21.07
N PRO A 93 -29.00 3.78 21.56
CA PRO A 93 -28.89 2.46 20.90
C PRO A 93 -29.86 1.41 21.49
N GLY A 94 -30.09 0.29 20.77
CA GLY A 94 -30.61 -0.94 21.39
C GLY A 94 -31.85 -1.62 20.78
N THR A 95 -32.42 -1.13 19.66
CA THR A 95 -33.56 -1.80 18.99
C THR A 95 -33.31 -1.96 17.49
N ARG A 96 -33.66 -3.12 16.91
CA ARG A 96 -33.54 -3.30 15.44
C ARG A 96 -34.44 -2.32 14.69
N TYR A 97 -35.67 -2.11 15.19
CA TYR A 97 -36.48 -0.90 14.95
C TYR A 97 -37.45 -0.69 16.13
N ASN A 98 -37.61 0.56 16.57
CA ASN A 98 -38.78 1.01 17.32
C ASN A 98 -39.75 1.66 16.32
N TRP A 99 -40.90 1.03 16.07
CA TRP A 99 -41.92 1.61 15.18
C TRP A 99 -42.95 2.38 16.00
N GLU A 100 -43.04 3.68 15.79
CA GLU A 100 -44.05 4.52 16.43
C GLU A 100 -45.44 4.25 15.85
N VAL A 101 -46.49 4.69 16.56
CA VAL A 101 -47.83 4.78 15.99
C VAL A 101 -47.77 5.60 14.69
N ASP A 102 -48.61 5.24 13.72
CA ASP A 102 -48.66 5.77 12.37
C ASP A 102 -47.52 5.36 11.40
N THR A 103 -46.49 4.63 11.86
CA THR A 103 -45.42 4.11 10.98
C THR A 103 -45.98 3.21 9.86
N LEU A 104 -45.59 3.48 8.61
CA LEU A 104 -45.93 2.64 7.46
C LEU A 104 -44.96 1.46 7.32
N VAL A 105 -45.49 0.25 7.52
CA VAL A 105 -44.76 -1.02 7.53
C VAL A 105 -45.31 -1.96 6.47
N GLU A 106 -44.50 -2.90 6.01
CA GLU A 106 -44.98 -3.99 5.17
C GLU A 106 -45.21 -5.26 5.99
N LEU A 107 -46.37 -5.87 5.83
CA LEU A 107 -46.77 -7.13 6.48
C LEU A 107 -46.85 -8.26 5.44
N TRP A 108 -46.20 -9.41 5.71
CA TRP A 108 -46.22 -10.55 4.80
C TRP A 108 -47.56 -11.31 4.79
N SER A 109 -48.24 -11.34 3.65
CA SER A 109 -49.52 -12.05 3.50
C SER A 109 -49.31 -13.49 3.03
N LYS A 110 -49.29 -14.46 3.96
CA LYS A 110 -49.16 -15.89 3.62
C LYS A 110 -50.22 -16.39 2.62
N LYS A 111 -51.44 -15.82 2.60
CA LYS A 111 -52.52 -16.19 1.64
C LYS A 111 -52.37 -15.53 0.26
N LYS A 112 -51.69 -14.38 0.13
CA LYS A 112 -51.43 -13.71 -1.17
C LYS A 112 -49.97 -13.82 -1.65
N LYS A 113 -49.11 -14.54 -0.92
CA LYS A 113 -47.66 -14.69 -1.15
C LYS A 113 -46.95 -13.37 -1.53
N ARG A 114 -47.33 -12.26 -0.88
CA ARG A 114 -46.74 -10.94 -1.10
C ARG A 114 -46.79 -10.07 0.15
N TRP A 115 -45.88 -9.09 0.19
CA TRP A 115 -45.93 -7.98 1.15
C TRP A 115 -47.17 -7.09 0.90
N MET A 116 -47.73 -6.53 1.97
CA MET A 116 -48.84 -5.58 1.91
C MET A 116 -48.50 -4.39 2.79
N LYS A 117 -48.58 -3.16 2.24
CA LYS A 117 -48.42 -1.94 3.03
C LYS A 117 -49.54 -1.85 4.08
N ALA A 118 -49.14 -1.63 5.31
CA ALA A 118 -49.95 -1.57 6.53
C ALA A 118 -49.44 -0.42 7.42
N LYS A 119 -50.16 -0.07 8.47
CA LYS A 119 -49.82 1.03 9.39
C LYS A 119 -49.81 0.51 10.82
N ILE A 120 -48.81 0.86 11.62
CA ILE A 120 -48.87 0.68 13.07
C ILE A 120 -49.96 1.62 13.61
N THR A 121 -50.90 1.13 14.41
CA THR A 121 -51.98 1.94 15.02
C THR A 121 -51.92 2.01 16.54
N GLU A 122 -51.23 1.07 17.20
CA GLU A 122 -50.92 1.14 18.62
C GLU A 122 -49.56 0.48 18.89
N VAL A 123 -48.82 1.00 19.87
CA VAL A 123 -47.68 0.30 20.50
C VAL A 123 -48.10 -0.06 21.91
N ASN A 124 -48.28 -1.36 22.19
CA ASN A 124 -48.72 -1.86 23.48
C ASN A 124 -47.54 -2.49 24.23
N LYS A 125 -47.08 -1.83 25.30
CA LYS A 125 -46.38 -2.51 26.40
C LYS A 125 -47.42 -3.31 27.21
N LYS A 126 -47.02 -4.46 27.75
CA LYS A 126 -47.89 -5.31 28.57
C LYS A 126 -47.21 -5.62 29.90
N GLU A 127 -47.67 -4.98 30.98
CA GLU A 127 -47.46 -5.49 32.34
C GLU A 127 -48.11 -6.88 32.43
N SER A 128 -47.39 -7.87 32.96
CA SER A 128 -47.96 -9.15 33.31
C SER A 128 -48.78 -9.02 34.61
N LYS A 129 -49.72 -9.95 34.84
CA LYS A 129 -50.43 -9.99 36.13
C LYS A 129 -49.60 -10.64 37.24
N GLU A 130 -48.53 -11.36 36.89
CA GLU A 130 -47.61 -12.00 37.82
C GLU A 130 -46.62 -10.95 38.38
N ASP A 131 -46.35 -9.88 37.63
CA ASP A 131 -45.44 -8.78 38.01
C ASP A 131 -45.94 -7.99 39.25
N LYS A 132 -47.21 -8.13 39.63
CA LYS A 132 -47.77 -7.47 40.83
C LYS A 132 -47.60 -8.26 42.13
N GLU A 133 -47.32 -9.56 42.08
CA GLU A 133 -47.07 -10.34 43.30
C GLU A 133 -45.57 -10.49 43.60
N LEU A 134 -44.69 -10.40 42.58
CA LEU A 134 -43.24 -10.41 42.82
C LEU A 134 -42.69 -9.08 43.39
N ASN A 135 -43.24 -7.92 42.99
CA ASN A 135 -42.69 -6.62 43.40
C ASN A 135 -42.74 -6.37 44.92
N ASP A 136 -43.69 -6.97 45.64
CA ASP A 136 -43.79 -6.88 47.11
C ASP A 136 -42.77 -7.77 47.86
N SER A 137 -41.90 -8.51 47.14
CA SER A 137 -40.98 -9.51 47.72
C SER A 137 -39.50 -9.36 47.33
N ALA A 138 -39.14 -8.28 46.61
CA ALA A 138 -37.84 -8.15 45.95
C ALA A 138 -36.82 -7.18 46.60
N GLU A 139 -37.02 -6.74 47.85
CA GLU A 139 -36.01 -5.96 48.60
C GLU A 139 -34.80 -6.81 49.09
N GLN A 140 -34.15 -7.58 48.20
CA GLN A 140 -32.78 -8.08 48.39
C GLN A 140 -32.11 -8.64 47.13
N GLY A 141 -31.50 -7.74 46.34
CA GLY A 141 -30.14 -7.95 45.79
C GLY A 141 -29.82 -9.21 44.97
N SER A 142 -30.52 -9.47 43.85
CA SER A 142 -29.92 -10.22 42.73
C SER A 142 -30.34 -9.64 41.38
N GLY A 143 -29.36 -9.19 40.60
CA GLY A 143 -29.58 -8.44 39.35
C GLY A 143 -29.77 -9.34 38.13
N ILE A 144 -30.99 -9.85 37.91
CA ILE A 144 -31.37 -10.57 36.68
C ILE A 144 -32.22 -9.63 35.81
N ALA A 145 -31.72 -9.25 34.64
CA ALA A 145 -32.44 -8.39 33.71
C ALA A 145 -33.47 -9.20 32.90
N ILE A 146 -34.75 -9.06 33.24
CA ILE A 146 -35.88 -9.69 32.53
C ILE A 146 -36.31 -8.82 31.34
N THR A 147 -36.49 -9.42 30.16
CA THR A 147 -36.80 -8.70 28.91
C THR A 147 -38.30 -8.43 28.76
N GLU A 148 -38.70 -7.15 28.73
CA GLU A 148 -40.07 -6.73 28.40
C GLU A 148 -40.54 -7.24 27.01
N SER A 149 -41.79 -7.69 26.91
CA SER A 149 -42.40 -8.14 25.64
C SER A 149 -43.31 -7.08 25.02
N ILE A 150 -42.79 -6.34 24.02
CA ILE A 150 -43.51 -5.27 23.30
C ILE A 150 -44.34 -5.84 22.13
N TYR A 151 -45.55 -5.33 21.93
CA TYR A 151 -46.45 -5.70 20.83
C TYR A 151 -46.94 -4.47 20.03
N TYR A 152 -47.00 -4.63 18.71
CA TYR A 152 -47.55 -3.65 17.78
C TYR A 152 -48.95 -4.07 17.31
N THR A 153 -49.92 -3.16 17.34
CA THR A 153 -51.18 -3.31 16.60
C THR A 153 -50.97 -2.74 15.20
N VAL A 154 -51.28 -3.51 14.16
CA VAL A 154 -51.04 -3.15 12.76
C VAL A 154 -52.34 -3.28 11.96
N GLU A 155 -52.67 -2.26 11.16
CA GLU A 155 -53.87 -2.20 10.32
C GLU A 155 -53.59 -2.08 8.83
N TRP A 156 -54.45 -2.71 8.02
CA TRP A 156 -54.49 -2.52 6.57
C TRP A 156 -55.93 -2.59 6.06
N ARG A 157 -56.20 -1.93 4.92
CA ARG A 157 -57.50 -2.03 4.23
C ARG A 157 -57.53 -3.26 3.32
N HIS A 158 -58.63 -4.01 3.35
CA HIS A 158 -58.86 -5.18 2.52
C HIS A 158 -60.17 -5.04 1.77
N SER A 159 -60.13 -4.98 0.44
CA SER A 159 -61.34 -5.03 -0.39
C SER A 159 -61.80 -6.48 -0.56
N LYS A 160 -63.07 -6.73 -0.27
CA LYS A 160 -63.77 -8.00 -0.52
C LYS A 160 -64.17 -8.10 -2.00
N SER A 161 -64.50 -9.31 -2.46
CA SER A 161 -64.94 -9.57 -3.84
C SER A 161 -66.23 -8.87 -4.25
N ASN A 162 -67.03 -8.37 -3.30
CA ASN A 162 -68.21 -7.54 -3.53
C ASN A 162 -67.91 -6.02 -3.51
N GLY A 163 -66.64 -5.61 -3.61
CA GLY A 163 -66.22 -4.20 -3.66
C GLY A 163 -66.16 -3.46 -2.32
N GLN A 164 -66.68 -4.03 -1.22
CA GLN A 164 -66.57 -3.41 0.10
C GLN A 164 -65.14 -3.48 0.65
N CYS A 165 -64.54 -2.31 0.88
CA CYS A 165 -63.31 -2.16 1.66
C CYS A 165 -63.59 -2.24 3.16
N VAL A 166 -62.88 -3.13 3.85
CA VAL A 166 -62.94 -3.30 5.31
C VAL A 166 -61.54 -3.17 5.89
N THR A 167 -61.36 -2.41 6.95
CA THR A 167 -60.08 -2.36 7.69
C THR A 167 -59.92 -3.61 8.55
N VAL A 168 -58.71 -4.16 8.58
CA VAL A 168 -58.36 -5.34 9.38
C VAL A 168 -57.19 -4.99 10.28
N SER A 169 -57.35 -5.20 11.59
CA SER A 169 -56.32 -4.99 12.62
C SER A 169 -55.74 -6.31 13.12
N LYS A 170 -54.48 -6.32 13.54
CA LYS A 170 -53.85 -7.48 14.19
C LYS A 170 -52.70 -7.06 15.12
N LYS A 171 -52.63 -7.65 16.32
CA LYS A 171 -51.48 -7.49 17.23
C LYS A 171 -50.35 -8.49 16.90
N ILE A 172 -49.11 -8.02 16.92
CA ILE A 172 -47.89 -8.73 16.46
C ILE A 172 -46.71 -8.37 17.41
N PRO A 173 -45.91 -9.33 17.92
CA PRO A 173 -44.78 -9.01 18.80
C PRO A 173 -43.62 -8.34 18.05
N ILE A 174 -42.81 -7.56 18.79
CA ILE A 174 -41.61 -6.86 18.28
C ILE A 174 -40.57 -7.77 17.61
N THR A 175 -40.52 -9.05 18.00
CA THR A 175 -39.61 -10.07 17.45
C THR A 175 -40.08 -10.69 16.11
N CYS A 176 -41.21 -10.24 15.54
CA CYS A 176 -41.81 -10.91 14.39
C CYS A 176 -41.18 -10.52 13.04
N THR A 177 -40.44 -11.46 12.44
CA THR A 177 -39.82 -11.36 11.10
C THR A 177 -40.78 -11.18 9.91
N HIS A 178 -42.09 -11.16 10.15
CA HIS A 178 -43.11 -10.93 9.12
C HIS A 178 -43.46 -9.44 8.91
N LEU A 179 -42.75 -8.52 9.59
CA LEU A 179 -42.84 -7.06 9.45
C LEU A 179 -41.50 -6.48 8.98
N ARG A 180 -41.54 -5.47 8.09
CA ARG A 180 -40.38 -4.68 7.70
C ARG A 180 -40.74 -3.22 7.42
N HIS A 181 -39.75 -2.32 7.47
CA HIS A 181 -39.94 -0.93 7.04
C HIS A 181 -40.23 -0.87 5.53
N CYS A 182 -41.08 0.06 5.09
CA CYS A 182 -41.26 0.32 3.67
C CYS A 182 -39.98 0.96 3.10
N LEU A 183 -39.36 0.36 2.09
CA LEU A 183 -38.11 0.82 1.47
C LEU A 183 -38.36 1.34 0.05
N GLU A 184 -38.06 2.62 -0.17
CA GLU A 184 -37.94 3.26 -1.49
C GLU A 184 -36.61 4.07 -1.44
N THR A 185 -35.79 4.01 -2.50
CA THR A 185 -34.32 3.82 -2.31
C THR A 185 -33.38 4.82 -2.99
N ASN A 186 -32.20 4.98 -2.38
CA ASN A 186 -30.91 5.39 -2.93
C ASN A 186 -30.67 6.86 -3.34
N THR A 187 -29.45 7.32 -3.03
CA THR A 187 -28.74 8.37 -3.78
C THR A 187 -27.25 8.01 -3.85
N ILE A 188 -26.64 8.11 -5.03
CA ILE A 188 -25.21 7.83 -5.25
C ILE A 188 -24.43 9.15 -5.23
N VAL A 189 -23.25 9.14 -4.59
CA VAL A 189 -22.34 10.29 -4.55
C VAL A 189 -21.54 10.40 -5.84
N GLN A 190 -21.51 11.58 -6.47
CA GLN A 190 -20.35 12.01 -7.26
C GLN A 190 -20.25 13.54 -7.35
N THR A 191 -19.02 14.04 -7.28
CA THR A 191 -18.62 15.46 -7.43
C THR A 191 -17.90 15.68 -8.78
N PRO A 192 -17.77 16.93 -9.27
CA PRO A 192 -17.78 17.20 -10.72
C PRO A 192 -16.42 17.23 -11.44
N SER A 193 -16.51 17.28 -12.76
CA SER A 193 -15.42 17.30 -13.74
C SER A 193 -14.81 18.69 -13.98
N SER A 194 -13.63 18.72 -14.62
CA SER A 194 -12.88 19.92 -14.97
C SER A 194 -12.76 20.14 -16.49
N THR A 195 -13.10 21.37 -16.92
CA THR A 195 -12.62 22.09 -18.12
C THR A 195 -12.77 21.47 -19.52
N ASN A 196 -13.30 22.28 -20.44
CA ASN A 196 -13.39 21.97 -21.86
C ASN A 196 -12.02 21.94 -22.54
N ASP A 197 -11.87 21.05 -23.52
CA ASP A 197 -11.02 21.29 -24.68
C ASP A 197 -11.83 20.97 -25.95
N SER A 198 -11.72 21.78 -27.00
CA SER A 198 -12.76 21.85 -28.04
C SER A 198 -12.27 21.48 -29.44
N THR A 199 -12.21 20.19 -29.75
CA THR A 199 -12.49 19.61 -31.09
C THR A 199 -12.56 18.07 -31.03
N VAL A 200 -13.08 17.45 -32.09
CA VAL A 200 -13.26 15.99 -32.25
C VAL A 200 -14.28 15.36 -31.29
N SER A 201 -15.55 15.35 -31.70
CA SER A 201 -16.61 14.59 -31.05
C SER A 201 -16.45 13.07 -31.26
N LYS A 202 -15.69 12.40 -30.38
CA LYS A 202 -15.77 10.93 -30.25
C LYS A 202 -17.09 10.57 -29.57
N LYS A 203 -17.77 9.54 -30.07
CA LYS A 203 -18.94 8.95 -29.39
C LYS A 203 -18.50 8.33 -28.05
N TYR A 204 -19.39 8.41 -27.07
CA TYR A 204 -19.31 7.53 -25.90
C TYR A 204 -19.97 6.21 -26.28
N ASP A 205 -19.17 5.19 -26.59
CA ASP A 205 -19.68 3.83 -26.76
C ASP A 205 -20.02 3.26 -25.38
N ALA A 206 -21.23 2.72 -25.23
CA ALA A 206 -21.72 2.23 -23.94
C ALA A 206 -20.93 0.97 -23.53
N PHE A 207 -20.29 1.00 -22.36
CA PHE A 207 -19.50 -0.13 -21.89
C PHE A 207 -20.40 -1.22 -21.30
N ASP A 208 -20.38 -2.39 -21.94
CA ASP A 208 -21.07 -3.58 -21.49
C ASP A 208 -20.18 -4.48 -20.60
N LEU A 209 -20.68 -4.77 -19.40
CA LEU A 209 -20.03 -5.65 -18.43
C LEU A 209 -20.21 -7.14 -18.78
N GLU A 210 -21.25 -7.54 -19.52
CA GLU A 210 -21.51 -8.93 -19.91
C GLU A 210 -20.46 -9.44 -20.92
N THR A 211 -20.13 -8.62 -21.92
CA THR A 211 -19.04 -8.85 -22.87
C THR A 211 -17.67 -8.90 -22.16
N LEU A 212 -17.43 -8.02 -21.19
CA LEU A 212 -16.19 -8.05 -20.38
C LEU A 212 -16.09 -9.35 -19.56
N MET A 213 -17.15 -9.75 -18.88
CA MET A 213 -17.20 -11.00 -18.10
C MET A 213 -16.98 -12.23 -18.99
N THR A 214 -17.57 -12.25 -20.19
CA THR A 214 -17.38 -13.32 -21.18
C THR A 214 -15.91 -13.44 -21.61
N ALA A 215 -15.26 -12.32 -21.92
CA ALA A 215 -13.84 -12.29 -22.28
C ALA A 215 -12.93 -12.74 -21.12
N CYS A 216 -13.18 -12.23 -19.91
CA CYS A 216 -12.45 -12.62 -18.70
C CYS A 216 -12.60 -14.12 -18.37
N ASN A 217 -13.75 -14.73 -18.68
CA ASN A 217 -14.00 -16.15 -18.43
C ASN A 217 -13.16 -17.06 -19.34
N ASP A 218 -13.10 -16.77 -20.65
CA ASP A 218 -12.20 -17.48 -21.60
C ASP A 218 -10.73 -17.34 -21.17
N LEU A 219 -10.30 -16.14 -20.80
CA LEU A 219 -8.93 -15.90 -20.35
C LEU A 219 -8.56 -16.66 -19.06
N ILE A 220 -9.52 -16.89 -18.15
CA ILE A 220 -9.31 -17.75 -16.97
C ILE A 220 -9.30 -19.25 -17.34
N HIS A 221 -10.13 -19.71 -18.29
CA HIS A 221 -10.02 -21.09 -18.81
C HIS A 221 -8.62 -21.36 -19.40
N ARG A 222 -8.12 -20.47 -20.27
CA ARG A 222 -6.77 -20.56 -20.84
C ARG A 222 -5.68 -20.50 -19.77
N SER A 223 -5.83 -19.63 -18.78
CA SER A 223 -4.89 -19.54 -17.64
C SER A 223 -4.81 -20.84 -16.86
N ASN A 224 -5.95 -21.50 -16.62
CA ASN A 224 -6.00 -22.81 -15.97
C ASN A 224 -5.36 -23.91 -16.84
N GLU A 225 -5.41 -23.81 -18.18
CA GLU A 225 -4.74 -24.75 -19.09
C GLU A 225 -3.22 -24.53 -19.16
N ILE A 226 -2.74 -23.28 -19.14
CA ILE A 226 -1.31 -22.95 -18.99
C ILE A 226 -0.78 -23.57 -17.69
N ILE A 227 -1.45 -23.32 -16.56
CA ILE A 227 -1.05 -23.88 -15.26
C ILE A 227 -1.01 -25.41 -15.33
N ASN A 228 -2.09 -26.07 -15.79
CA ASN A 228 -2.10 -27.53 -15.89
C ASN A 228 -1.03 -28.08 -16.84
N THR A 229 -0.63 -27.35 -17.87
CA THR A 229 0.41 -27.80 -18.82
C THR A 229 1.82 -27.62 -18.25
N VAL A 230 2.13 -26.44 -17.69
CA VAL A 230 3.42 -26.16 -17.03
C VAL A 230 3.65 -27.10 -15.85
N PHE A 231 2.63 -27.32 -15.01
CA PHE A 231 2.76 -28.17 -13.83
C PHE A 231 2.70 -29.67 -14.14
N ASN A 232 1.75 -30.16 -14.95
CA ASN A 232 1.49 -31.61 -15.10
C ASN A 232 2.09 -32.26 -16.36
N ARG A 233 2.63 -31.49 -17.31
CA ARG A 233 3.14 -32.07 -18.58
C ARG A 233 4.59 -31.75 -18.89
N LYS A 234 5.15 -30.65 -18.35
CA LYS A 234 6.44 -30.07 -18.78
C LYS A 234 6.53 -29.81 -20.30
N ASP A 235 5.38 -29.81 -20.98
CA ASP A 235 5.26 -29.78 -22.43
C ASP A 235 5.04 -28.34 -22.90
N TYR A 236 6.13 -27.59 -22.92
CA TYR A 236 6.11 -26.16 -23.28
C TYR A 236 5.62 -25.91 -24.71
N SER A 237 5.67 -26.91 -25.61
CA SER A 237 5.21 -26.76 -26.99
C SER A 237 3.73 -26.42 -27.08
N LYS A 238 2.89 -26.98 -26.19
CA LYS A 238 1.46 -26.66 -26.10
C LYS A 238 1.18 -25.30 -25.45
N VAL A 239 2.15 -24.73 -24.74
CA VAL A 239 2.00 -23.37 -24.18
C VAL A 239 2.19 -22.34 -25.29
N ASP A 240 3.14 -22.57 -26.21
CA ASP A 240 3.33 -21.73 -27.40
C ASP A 240 2.05 -21.70 -28.29
N GLU A 241 1.30 -22.80 -28.37
CA GLU A 241 0.01 -22.88 -29.07
C GLU A 241 -1.11 -22.02 -28.44
N ILE A 242 -1.05 -21.73 -27.14
CA ILE A 242 -2.05 -20.92 -26.41
C ILE A 242 -1.84 -19.42 -26.62
N PHE A 243 -0.60 -18.99 -26.84
CA PHE A 243 -0.24 -17.58 -27.04
C PHE A 243 -0.42 -17.07 -28.48
N ASP A 244 -0.60 -17.97 -29.46
CA ASP A 244 -0.94 -17.69 -30.87
C ASP A 244 -0.15 -16.51 -31.48
N TYR A 245 1.17 -16.58 -31.35
CA TYR A 245 2.11 -15.60 -31.91
C TYR A 245 1.90 -15.46 -33.42
N GLY A 246 1.65 -14.23 -33.89
CA GLY A 246 1.61 -13.92 -35.33
C GLY A 246 2.91 -14.33 -36.02
N ASP A 247 2.79 -14.85 -37.25
CA ASP A 247 3.71 -15.82 -37.87
C ASP A 247 5.19 -15.40 -38.05
N GLU A 248 5.52 -14.14 -37.76
CA GLU A 248 6.89 -13.60 -37.87
C GLU A 248 7.67 -13.55 -36.54
N ASN A 249 7.00 -13.62 -35.38
CA ASN A 249 7.64 -13.50 -34.06
C ASN A 249 7.44 -14.73 -33.16
N LYS A 250 8.02 -15.86 -33.58
CA LYS A 250 8.17 -17.04 -32.70
C LYS A 250 9.16 -16.76 -31.57
N LEU A 251 8.60 -16.29 -30.46
CA LEU A 251 9.29 -16.02 -29.20
C LEU A 251 9.80 -17.34 -28.62
N LYS A 252 11.04 -17.71 -28.99
CA LYS A 252 11.62 -19.01 -28.63
C LYS A 252 11.61 -19.19 -27.11
N SER A 253 11.04 -20.30 -26.66
CA SER A 253 10.99 -20.76 -25.26
C SER A 253 12.29 -20.61 -24.48
N LYS A 254 13.44 -20.57 -25.17
CA LYS A 254 14.76 -20.16 -24.65
C LYS A 254 14.79 -18.87 -23.82
N GLN A 255 13.94 -17.87 -24.07
CA GLN A 255 13.92 -16.68 -23.20
C GLN A 255 13.44 -16.98 -21.76
N PHE A 256 12.77 -18.12 -21.54
CA PHE A 256 12.34 -18.57 -20.23
C PHE A 256 13.29 -19.59 -19.57
N GLU A 257 14.37 -20.04 -20.24
CA GLU A 257 15.39 -20.96 -19.69
C GLU A 257 16.09 -20.39 -18.42
N CYS A 258 16.01 -19.09 -18.18
CA CYS A 258 16.53 -18.44 -16.97
C CYS A 258 15.67 -18.66 -15.71
N CYS A 259 14.39 -19.04 -15.86
CA CYS A 259 13.47 -19.22 -14.73
C CYS A 259 13.63 -20.61 -14.10
N LYS A 260 14.40 -20.69 -12.99
CA LYS A 260 14.65 -21.94 -12.25
C LYS A 260 13.44 -22.51 -11.49
N ASN A 261 12.27 -21.90 -11.60
CA ASN A 261 11.08 -22.22 -10.81
C ASN A 261 9.81 -22.28 -11.68
N PRO A 262 9.12 -23.44 -11.78
CA PRO A 262 7.84 -23.56 -12.48
C PRO A 262 6.73 -22.64 -11.97
N ASP A 263 6.69 -22.33 -10.66
CA ASP A 263 5.69 -21.42 -10.09
C ASP A 263 5.81 -20.02 -10.70
N ASP A 264 7.04 -19.48 -10.74
CA ASP A 264 7.30 -18.14 -11.28
C ASP A 264 7.09 -18.09 -12.81
N LEU A 265 7.43 -19.16 -13.53
CA LEU A 265 7.16 -19.27 -14.96
C LEU A 265 5.66 -19.26 -15.25
N ALA A 266 4.88 -20.10 -14.56
CA ALA A 266 3.42 -20.14 -14.72
C ALA A 266 2.78 -18.79 -14.35
N ARG A 267 3.25 -18.14 -13.27
CA ARG A 267 2.79 -16.83 -12.80
C ARG A 267 3.04 -15.72 -13.82
N GLN A 268 4.24 -15.66 -14.40
CA GLN A 268 4.57 -14.71 -15.48
C GLN A 268 3.72 -14.95 -16.74
N MET A 269 3.57 -16.21 -17.15
CA MET A 269 2.80 -16.57 -18.35
C MET A 269 1.32 -16.20 -18.20
N VAL A 270 0.69 -16.58 -17.08
CA VAL A 270 -0.71 -16.23 -16.79
C VAL A 270 -0.90 -14.71 -16.75
N GLN A 271 -0.04 -13.96 -16.05
CA GLN A 271 -0.20 -12.51 -15.98
C GLN A 271 0.02 -11.81 -17.32
N LYS A 272 0.96 -12.27 -18.16
CA LYS A 272 1.12 -11.78 -19.53
C LYS A 272 -0.11 -12.07 -20.39
N LEU A 273 -0.68 -13.28 -20.34
CA LEU A 273 -1.91 -13.64 -21.05
C LEU A 273 -3.08 -12.73 -20.63
N LEU A 274 -3.33 -12.61 -19.32
CA LEU A 274 -4.44 -11.83 -18.77
C LEU A 274 -4.28 -10.33 -19.08
N ALA A 275 -3.12 -9.74 -18.75
CA ALA A 275 -2.89 -8.30 -18.93
C ALA A 275 -2.83 -7.89 -20.40
N GLY A 276 -2.13 -8.66 -21.25
CA GLY A 276 -2.01 -8.39 -22.68
C GLY A 276 -3.36 -8.46 -23.38
N SER A 277 -4.09 -9.57 -23.20
CA SER A 277 -5.39 -9.76 -23.86
C SER A 277 -6.42 -8.73 -23.42
N LEU A 278 -6.50 -8.41 -22.12
CA LEU A 278 -7.44 -7.38 -21.63
C LEU A 278 -7.04 -5.96 -22.06
N ARG A 279 -5.73 -5.65 -22.18
CA ARG A 279 -5.27 -4.35 -22.70
C ARG A 279 -5.57 -4.20 -24.20
N ASN A 280 -5.44 -5.29 -24.97
CA ASN A 280 -5.76 -5.30 -26.40
C ASN A 280 -7.27 -5.16 -26.67
N LEU A 281 -8.11 -5.83 -25.87
CA LEU A 281 -9.57 -5.73 -25.97
C LEU A 281 -10.12 -4.41 -25.41
N TYR A 282 -9.51 -3.89 -24.34
CA TYR A 282 -10.05 -2.76 -23.56
C TYR A 282 -8.97 -1.73 -23.18
N PRO A 283 -8.34 -1.04 -24.16
CA PRO A 283 -7.18 -0.15 -23.93
C PRO A 283 -7.44 1.09 -23.06
N HIS A 284 -8.69 1.37 -22.70
CA HIS A 284 -9.09 2.47 -21.82
C HIS A 284 -9.31 2.07 -20.36
N ILE A 285 -9.33 0.77 -20.05
CA ILE A 285 -9.54 0.25 -18.69
C ILE A 285 -8.21 0.18 -17.94
N ALA A 286 -8.22 0.49 -16.63
CA ALA A 286 -7.07 0.29 -15.78
C ALA A 286 -6.91 -1.19 -15.43
N ILE A 287 -5.74 -1.78 -15.70
CA ILE A 287 -5.40 -3.16 -15.32
C ILE A 287 -4.20 -3.11 -14.36
N ALA A 288 -4.31 -3.79 -13.23
CA ALA A 288 -3.29 -3.91 -12.19
C ALA A 288 -3.17 -5.37 -11.72
N GLY A 289 -2.00 -5.76 -11.20
CA GLY A 289 -1.74 -7.13 -10.77
C GLY A 289 -0.45 -7.29 -9.97
N ASP A 290 -0.09 -8.53 -9.71
CA ASP A 290 1.06 -8.97 -8.89
C ASP A 290 2.42 -8.61 -9.52
N GLU A 291 2.57 -8.75 -10.84
CA GLU A 291 3.70 -8.20 -11.58
C GLU A 291 3.43 -6.73 -11.96
N GLY A 292 3.58 -5.85 -10.96
CA GLY A 292 3.44 -4.41 -11.09
C GLY A 292 4.26 -3.84 -12.26
N ALA A 293 3.56 -3.21 -13.20
CA ALA A 293 4.09 -2.38 -14.29
C ALA A 293 5.26 -2.96 -15.10
N ILE A 294 5.20 -4.24 -15.49
CA ILE A 294 5.90 -4.67 -16.72
C ILE A 294 5.40 -3.79 -17.87
N ASP A 295 6.32 -3.28 -18.70
CA ASP A 295 5.92 -2.52 -19.88
C ASP A 295 5.44 -3.46 -21.00
N TYR A 296 4.16 -3.82 -20.92
CA TYR A 296 3.48 -4.66 -21.89
C TYR A 296 3.44 -4.06 -23.32
N THR A 297 3.93 -2.84 -23.56
CA THR A 297 4.08 -2.30 -24.92
C THR A 297 5.18 -2.99 -25.73
N ALA A 298 6.12 -3.69 -25.09
CA ALA A 298 7.18 -4.43 -25.76
C ALA A 298 6.71 -5.76 -26.43
N TYR A 299 5.41 -6.08 -26.37
CA TYR A 299 4.86 -7.36 -26.81
C TYR A 299 3.52 -7.19 -27.54
N ASP A 300 3.54 -7.06 -28.87
CA ASP A 300 2.38 -7.13 -29.78
C ASP A 300 1.75 -8.55 -29.84
N ILE A 301 1.37 -9.09 -28.67
CA ILE A 301 1.15 -10.53 -28.48
C ILE A 301 -0.11 -10.79 -27.65
N VAL A 302 -1.23 -10.76 -28.36
CA VAL A 302 -2.24 -11.83 -28.49
C VAL A 302 -3.32 -11.21 -29.36
N SER A 303 -3.43 -11.66 -30.61
CA SER A 303 -4.63 -11.42 -31.41
C SER A 303 -5.69 -12.43 -30.99
N PRO A 304 -6.91 -12.03 -30.61
CA PRO A 304 -7.98 -12.99 -30.39
C PRO A 304 -8.25 -13.77 -31.69
N ARG A 305 -8.11 -15.10 -31.67
CA ARG A 305 -8.45 -15.95 -32.83
C ARG A 305 -9.86 -15.60 -33.31
N LYS A 306 -9.98 -15.23 -34.59
CA LYS A 306 -11.27 -15.09 -35.28
C LYS A 306 -11.88 -16.46 -35.58
N GLN A 307 -12.14 -17.24 -34.53
CA GLN A 307 -12.90 -18.49 -34.59
C GLN A 307 -14.00 -18.48 -33.53
N SER A 308 -15.15 -19.01 -33.91
CA SER A 308 -16.42 -18.90 -33.18
C SER A 308 -16.46 -19.83 -31.96
N PHE A 309 -15.83 -19.40 -30.86
CA PHE A 309 -15.82 -20.13 -29.59
C PHE A 309 -16.48 -19.33 -28.47
N VAL A 310 -17.80 -19.42 -28.43
CA VAL A 310 -18.64 -18.99 -27.32
C VAL A 310 -19.45 -20.20 -26.89
N GLN A 311 -18.92 -21.00 -25.95
CA GLN A 311 -19.77 -21.83 -25.11
C GLN A 311 -20.53 -20.86 -24.21
N SER A 312 -21.72 -20.46 -24.66
CA SER A 312 -22.42 -19.25 -24.24
C SER A 312 -22.45 -19.07 -22.72
N PHE A 313 -21.98 -17.91 -22.26
CA PHE A 313 -22.16 -17.38 -20.91
C PHE A 313 -23.66 -17.10 -20.69
N LYS A 314 -24.44 -18.17 -20.54
CA LYS A 314 -25.87 -18.09 -20.27
C LYS A 314 -26.07 -17.69 -18.81
N ILE A 315 -26.13 -16.39 -18.59
CA ILE A 315 -27.15 -15.84 -17.71
C ILE A 315 -28.47 -16.46 -18.19
N GLU A 316 -29.11 -17.29 -17.37
CA GLU A 316 -30.41 -17.87 -17.73
C GLU A 316 -31.42 -16.74 -17.96
N ASP A 317 -32.34 -16.89 -18.92
CA ASP A 317 -33.33 -15.87 -19.32
C ASP A 317 -34.26 -15.39 -18.17
N THR A 318 -34.13 -16.00 -17.00
CA THR A 318 -34.79 -15.68 -15.72
C THR A 318 -34.14 -14.54 -14.93
N PHE A 319 -32.88 -14.15 -15.19
CA PHE A 319 -32.15 -13.18 -14.37
C PHE A 319 -32.13 -11.77 -14.97
N SER A 320 -32.80 -10.81 -14.31
CA SER A 320 -32.84 -9.42 -14.74
C SER A 320 -31.56 -8.65 -14.37
N PHE A 321 -30.65 -8.49 -15.32
CA PHE A 321 -29.41 -7.74 -15.14
C PHE A 321 -29.67 -6.27 -14.67
N PRO A 322 -29.05 -5.80 -13.56
CA PRO A 322 -29.33 -4.47 -12.99
C PRO A 322 -29.12 -3.32 -13.97
N THR A 323 -30.09 -2.40 -14.07
CA THR A 323 -30.01 -1.23 -14.97
C THR A 323 -28.82 -0.33 -14.69
N THR A 324 -28.38 -0.23 -13.43
CA THR A 324 -27.19 0.51 -12.99
C THR A 324 -25.87 -0.03 -13.53
N LEU A 325 -25.83 -1.26 -14.04
CA LEU A 325 -24.65 -1.90 -14.61
C LEU A 325 -24.65 -1.93 -16.15
N LYS A 326 -25.73 -1.49 -16.82
CA LYS A 326 -25.88 -1.52 -18.29
C LYS A 326 -25.21 -0.36 -19.03
N SER A 327 -24.65 0.60 -18.31
CA SER A 327 -23.99 1.79 -18.88
C SER A 327 -22.87 2.27 -17.97
N LEU A 328 -21.79 1.50 -17.89
CA LEU A 328 -20.62 1.87 -17.09
C LEU A 328 -19.71 2.82 -17.87
N ASN A 329 -18.97 3.67 -17.15
CA ASN A 329 -17.87 4.45 -17.70
C ASN A 329 -16.58 3.62 -17.60
N SER A 330 -15.97 3.27 -18.73
CA SER A 330 -14.76 2.44 -18.77
C SER A 330 -13.56 3.06 -18.06
N TYR A 331 -13.46 4.38 -18.02
CA TYR A 331 -12.40 5.10 -17.28
C TYR A 331 -12.51 4.98 -15.76
N ASP A 332 -13.71 4.65 -15.23
CA ASP A 332 -13.96 4.42 -13.81
C ASP A 332 -13.76 2.93 -13.41
N ILE A 333 -13.44 2.05 -14.37
CA ILE A 333 -13.22 0.61 -14.15
C ILE A 333 -11.73 0.35 -13.85
N THR A 334 -11.46 -0.47 -12.84
CA THR A 334 -10.15 -1.04 -12.54
C THR A 334 -10.25 -2.55 -12.40
N ILE A 335 -9.48 -3.27 -13.21
CA ILE A 335 -9.38 -4.73 -13.21
C ILE A 335 -8.13 -5.13 -12.42
N TRP A 336 -8.31 -5.98 -11.43
CA TRP A 336 -7.24 -6.57 -10.62
C TRP A 336 -7.06 -8.03 -11.01
N ILE A 337 -5.89 -8.37 -11.56
CA ILE A 337 -5.52 -9.74 -11.93
C ILE A 337 -4.57 -10.34 -10.90
N GLY A 338 -4.76 -11.61 -10.54
CA GLY A 338 -3.96 -12.28 -9.52
C GLY A 338 -3.84 -13.78 -9.73
N MET A 339 -2.80 -14.35 -9.13
CA MET A 339 -2.60 -15.78 -8.97
C MET A 339 -2.17 -16.05 -7.52
N SER A 340 -2.59 -17.19 -6.97
CA SER A 340 -2.18 -17.64 -5.63
C SER A 340 -0.67 -17.88 -5.55
N GLU A 341 -0.02 -17.33 -4.53
CA GLU A 341 1.38 -17.58 -4.24
C GLU A 341 1.64 -19.03 -3.78
N ASN A 342 2.86 -19.53 -4.03
CA ASN A 342 3.47 -20.70 -3.38
C ASN A 342 2.77 -22.07 -3.59
N THR A 343 2.84 -22.60 -4.81
CA THR A 343 2.53 -24.03 -5.08
C THR A 343 3.68 -24.92 -4.57
N LEU A 344 4.94 -24.54 -4.82
CA LEU A 344 6.11 -25.32 -4.43
C LEU A 344 6.41 -25.31 -2.92
N CYS A 345 6.15 -24.21 -2.21
CA CYS A 345 6.37 -24.15 -0.76
C CYS A 345 5.39 -25.08 0.01
N CYS A 346 4.21 -25.36 -0.55
CA CYS A 346 3.29 -26.38 -0.01
C CYS A 346 3.93 -27.78 0.00
N ILE A 347 4.62 -28.14 -1.09
CA ILE A 347 5.29 -29.45 -1.25
C ILE A 347 6.44 -29.58 -0.26
N VAL A 348 7.35 -28.60 -0.21
CA VAL A 348 8.52 -28.61 0.69
C VAL A 348 8.09 -28.63 2.17
N SER A 349 7.05 -27.87 2.53
CA SER A 349 6.54 -27.84 3.91
C SER A 349 5.97 -29.19 4.36
N PHE A 350 5.34 -29.95 3.46
CA PHE A 350 4.75 -31.26 3.78
C PHE A 350 5.83 -32.30 4.12
N PHE A 351 6.85 -32.44 3.28
CA PHE A 351 8.00 -33.33 3.57
C PHE A 351 8.70 -32.98 4.89
N SER A 352 8.76 -31.69 5.26
CA SER A 352 9.34 -31.28 6.55
C SER A 352 8.57 -31.83 7.77
N SER A 353 7.24 -31.96 7.66
CA SER A 353 6.38 -32.53 8.72
C SER A 353 6.46 -34.06 8.83
N LEU A 354 6.82 -34.76 7.74
CA LEU A 354 6.96 -36.22 7.70
C LEU A 354 8.34 -36.71 8.16
N CYS A 355 9.43 -35.99 7.87
CA CYS A 355 10.80 -36.46 8.13
C CYS A 355 11.33 -36.24 9.56
N GLY A 356 10.64 -35.43 10.39
CA GLY A 356 10.88 -35.30 11.84
C GLY A 356 12.27 -34.86 12.32
N SER A 357 13.23 -34.61 11.41
CA SER A 357 14.66 -34.48 11.75
C SER A 357 15.39 -33.49 10.83
N SER A 358 16.28 -32.69 11.42
CA SER A 358 16.93 -31.55 10.75
C SER A 358 17.92 -31.94 9.64
N HIS A 359 18.35 -33.21 9.58
CA HIS A 359 19.33 -33.67 8.59
C HIS A 359 18.70 -33.98 7.21
N CYS A 360 17.44 -34.43 7.15
CA CYS A 360 16.76 -34.70 5.88
C CYS A 360 16.55 -33.42 5.04
N PHE A 361 16.40 -32.27 5.70
CA PHE A 361 16.13 -30.98 5.04
C PHE A 361 17.27 -30.53 4.09
N PHE A 362 18.52 -30.82 4.45
CA PHE A 362 19.68 -30.45 3.63
C PHE A 362 19.84 -31.38 2.42
N LEU A 363 19.59 -32.69 2.61
CA LEU A 363 19.58 -33.67 1.52
C LEU A 363 18.46 -33.41 0.50
N LEU A 364 17.26 -33.05 0.95
CA LEU A 364 16.12 -32.82 0.06
C LEU A 364 16.34 -31.61 -0.87
N ILE A 365 16.89 -30.51 -0.36
CA ILE A 365 17.26 -29.34 -1.18
C ILE A 365 18.35 -29.73 -2.20
N CYS A 366 19.34 -30.53 -1.80
CA CYS A 366 20.36 -31.06 -2.72
C CYS A 366 19.84 -32.12 -3.71
N PHE A 367 18.65 -32.70 -3.49
CA PHE A 367 18.01 -33.64 -4.41
C PHE A 367 17.16 -32.90 -5.44
N VAL A 368 16.26 -32.01 -4.99
CA VAL A 368 15.39 -31.19 -5.85
C VAL A 368 16.22 -30.27 -6.77
N ALA A 369 17.37 -29.78 -6.30
CA ALA A 369 18.30 -29.00 -7.13
C ALA A 369 19.19 -29.83 -8.07
N LYS A 370 18.99 -31.16 -8.19
CA LYS A 370 19.93 -32.06 -8.88
C LYS A 370 19.31 -33.24 -9.66
N HIS A 371 18.01 -33.47 -9.56
CA HIS A 371 17.28 -34.43 -10.40
C HIS A 371 16.09 -33.75 -11.08
N GLU A 372 15.96 -33.97 -12.39
CA GLU A 372 15.05 -33.20 -13.26
C GLU A 372 13.58 -33.65 -13.18
N ASP A 373 13.24 -34.61 -12.31
CA ASP A 373 11.93 -35.25 -12.29
C ASP A 373 11.36 -35.51 -10.87
N PRO A 374 10.41 -34.68 -10.39
CA PRO A 374 9.53 -35.02 -9.29
C PRO A 374 8.36 -35.88 -9.83
N LEU A 375 8.21 -37.08 -9.27
CA LEU A 375 7.33 -38.14 -9.77
C LEU A 375 5.84 -37.75 -9.78
N ASP A 376 5.14 -38.00 -10.90
CA ASP A 376 3.69 -37.72 -11.06
C ASP A 376 2.83 -38.25 -9.91
N GLY A 377 3.15 -39.44 -9.39
CA GLY A 377 2.39 -40.09 -8.31
C GLY A 377 2.35 -39.33 -6.98
N GLU A 378 3.38 -38.52 -6.67
CA GLU A 378 3.40 -37.74 -5.42
C GLU A 378 2.41 -36.55 -5.47
N ARG A 379 2.11 -36.04 -6.67
CA ARG A 379 1.12 -34.97 -6.85
C ARG A 379 -0.30 -35.48 -6.65
N GLU A 380 -0.65 -36.63 -7.23
CA GLU A 380 -1.96 -37.25 -6.97
C GLU A 380 -2.12 -37.56 -5.48
N PHE A 381 -1.07 -38.05 -4.84
CA PHE A 381 -1.04 -38.30 -3.40
C PHE A 381 -1.35 -37.04 -2.58
N TYR A 382 -0.71 -35.90 -2.86
CA TYR A 382 -0.98 -34.66 -2.13
C TYR A 382 -2.39 -34.10 -2.39
N CYS A 383 -2.87 -34.15 -3.65
CA CYS A 383 -4.23 -33.72 -4.00
C CYS A 383 -5.33 -34.63 -3.42
N GLN A 384 -5.05 -35.90 -3.14
CA GLN A 384 -5.97 -36.82 -2.46
C GLN A 384 -5.91 -36.71 -0.94
N HIS A 385 -4.72 -36.61 -0.33
CA HIS A 385 -4.55 -36.69 1.13
C HIS A 385 -4.67 -35.34 1.85
N SER A 386 -4.52 -34.20 1.16
CA SER A 386 -4.70 -32.87 1.78
C SER A 386 -6.15 -32.40 1.84
N GLY A 387 -7.08 -33.02 1.08
CA GLY A 387 -8.50 -32.67 0.99
C GLY A 387 -8.83 -31.35 0.26
N HIS A 388 -7.93 -30.37 0.26
CA HIS A 388 -8.20 -29.01 -0.17
C HIS A 388 -7.61 -28.72 -1.57
N SER A 389 -8.30 -29.18 -2.63
CA SER A 389 -7.95 -28.85 -4.04
C SER A 389 -8.11 -27.36 -4.41
N GLN A 390 -8.55 -26.54 -3.45
CA GLN A 390 -8.94 -25.13 -3.54
C GLN A 390 -7.76 -24.13 -3.52
N VAL A 391 -6.55 -24.58 -3.14
CA VAL A 391 -5.43 -23.70 -2.74
C VAL A 391 -4.84 -22.88 -3.88
N VAL A 392 -4.77 -23.44 -5.09
CA VAL A 392 -4.24 -22.74 -6.26
C VAL A 392 -5.39 -22.11 -7.04
N THR A 393 -5.31 -20.80 -7.25
CA THR A 393 -6.34 -20.00 -7.90
C THR A 393 -5.75 -18.99 -8.88
N THR A 394 -6.38 -18.84 -10.04
CA THR A 394 -6.28 -17.63 -10.88
C THR A 394 -7.49 -16.73 -10.61
N SER A 395 -7.35 -15.41 -10.71
CA SER A 395 -8.48 -14.51 -10.43
C SER A 395 -8.44 -13.19 -11.17
N ILE A 396 -9.61 -12.74 -11.61
CA ILE A 396 -9.91 -11.41 -12.12
C ILE A 396 -10.99 -10.80 -11.22
N GLY A 397 -10.67 -9.71 -10.53
CA GLY A 397 -11.64 -8.87 -9.83
C GLY A 397 -11.88 -7.56 -10.58
N ILE A 398 -13.14 -7.19 -10.78
CA ILE A 398 -13.54 -5.98 -11.50
C ILE A 398 -14.14 -5.00 -10.51
N ALA A 399 -13.49 -3.84 -10.35
CA ALA A 399 -13.96 -2.74 -9.52
C ALA A 399 -14.42 -1.55 -10.38
N TYR A 400 -15.49 -0.88 -9.95
CA TYR A 400 -16.00 0.36 -10.55
C TYR A 400 -16.03 1.45 -9.47
N LYS A 401 -15.42 2.61 -9.75
CA LYS A 401 -15.27 3.72 -8.79
C LYS A 401 -14.71 3.25 -7.43
N GLY A 402 -13.74 2.34 -7.48
CA GLY A 402 -13.09 1.77 -6.31
C GLY A 402 -13.84 0.65 -5.59
N THR A 403 -15.07 0.32 -5.98
CA THR A 403 -15.89 -0.72 -5.35
C THR A 403 -15.89 -2.00 -6.20
N PRO A 404 -15.59 -3.20 -5.65
CA PRO A 404 -15.70 -4.46 -6.39
C PRO A 404 -17.16 -4.76 -6.80
N ILE A 405 -17.38 -5.04 -8.08
CA ILE A 405 -18.71 -5.27 -8.68
C ILE A 405 -18.88 -6.62 -9.39
N ALA A 406 -17.79 -7.25 -9.83
CA ALA A 406 -17.82 -8.57 -10.45
C ALA A 406 -16.48 -9.30 -10.30
N ALA A 407 -16.48 -10.63 -10.38
CA ALA A 407 -15.27 -11.44 -10.32
C ALA A 407 -15.40 -12.78 -11.02
N ILE A 408 -14.26 -13.32 -11.45
CA ILE A 408 -14.08 -14.65 -12.03
C ILE A 408 -12.82 -15.25 -11.40
N VAL A 409 -12.91 -16.47 -10.86
CA VAL A 409 -11.84 -17.16 -10.14
C VAL A 409 -11.71 -18.59 -10.68
N GLY A 410 -10.56 -18.92 -11.26
CA GLY A 410 -10.25 -20.24 -11.80
C GLY A 410 -9.56 -21.15 -10.78
N ARG A 411 -9.97 -22.42 -10.72
CA ARG A 411 -9.42 -23.48 -9.88
C ARG A 411 -8.85 -24.60 -10.76
N PRO A 412 -7.58 -24.50 -11.22
CA PRO A 412 -7.02 -25.40 -12.23
C PRO A 412 -7.00 -26.89 -11.84
N PHE A 413 -6.95 -27.22 -10.55
CA PHE A 413 -6.81 -28.60 -10.07
C PHE A 413 -8.11 -29.23 -9.54
N VAL A 414 -9.26 -28.55 -9.65
CA VAL A 414 -10.57 -29.12 -9.28
C VAL A 414 -11.02 -30.13 -10.36
N LYS A 415 -11.43 -31.34 -9.93
CA LYS A 415 -11.79 -32.43 -10.84
C LYS A 415 -13.15 -32.23 -11.54
N ASN A 416 -14.12 -31.56 -10.90
CA ASN A 416 -15.38 -31.21 -11.54
C ASN A 416 -15.22 -29.97 -12.43
N LYS A 417 -15.38 -30.11 -13.74
CA LYS A 417 -15.26 -28.99 -14.69
C LYS A 417 -16.25 -27.86 -14.41
N ASP A 418 -17.45 -28.18 -13.94
CA ASP A 418 -18.48 -27.18 -13.65
C ASP A 418 -18.12 -26.30 -12.42
N HIS A 419 -17.16 -26.74 -11.61
CA HIS A 419 -16.64 -26.02 -10.44
C HIS A 419 -15.21 -25.46 -10.67
N GLN A 420 -14.62 -25.63 -11.86
CA GLN A 420 -13.28 -25.12 -12.21
C GLN A 420 -13.22 -23.60 -12.41
N ILE A 421 -14.36 -22.91 -12.59
CA ILE A 421 -14.43 -21.45 -12.56
C ILE A 421 -15.65 -21.02 -11.73
N THR A 422 -15.39 -20.28 -10.65
CA THR A 422 -16.41 -19.59 -9.87
C THR A 422 -16.49 -18.14 -10.32
N TRP A 423 -17.69 -17.63 -10.59
CA TRP A 423 -17.87 -16.23 -11.01
C TRP A 423 -19.11 -15.60 -10.37
N GLY A 424 -19.09 -14.27 -10.22
CA GLY A 424 -20.22 -13.53 -9.66
C GLY A 424 -20.28 -12.08 -10.10
N ILE A 425 -21.50 -11.51 -10.05
CA ILE A 425 -21.79 -10.12 -10.37
C ILE A 425 -22.75 -9.58 -9.29
N VAL A 426 -22.41 -8.42 -8.71
CA VAL A 426 -23.16 -7.81 -7.61
C VAL A 426 -24.56 -7.42 -8.10
N GLY A 427 -25.59 -7.98 -7.46
CA GLY A 427 -26.99 -7.83 -7.87
C GLY A 427 -27.49 -8.88 -8.86
N VAL A 428 -26.66 -9.85 -9.27
CA VAL A 428 -27.07 -11.04 -10.03
C VAL A 428 -26.88 -12.31 -9.21
N GLY A 429 -25.71 -12.48 -8.56
CA GLY A 429 -25.38 -13.64 -7.73
C GLY A 429 -24.00 -14.23 -8.02
N VAL A 430 -23.77 -15.47 -7.59
CA VAL A 430 -22.54 -16.25 -7.80
C VAL A 430 -22.87 -17.64 -8.33
N PHE A 431 -22.02 -18.17 -9.20
CA PHE A 431 -22.19 -19.41 -9.97
C PHE A 431 -20.84 -20.15 -10.09
N GLY A 432 -20.87 -21.43 -10.48
CA GLY A 432 -19.65 -22.23 -10.70
C GLY A 432 -18.89 -22.63 -9.42
N TYR A 433 -19.62 -22.93 -8.35
CA TYR A 433 -19.10 -23.36 -7.06
C TYR A 433 -19.91 -24.55 -6.52
N ASP A 434 -19.32 -25.34 -5.63
CA ASP A 434 -19.98 -26.52 -5.06
C ASP A 434 -21.02 -26.13 -4.00
N LYS A 435 -22.26 -26.49 -4.27
CA LYS A 435 -23.40 -26.26 -3.36
C LYS A 435 -23.69 -27.47 -2.46
N THR A 436 -22.99 -28.58 -2.65
CA THR A 436 -23.38 -29.88 -2.10
C THR A 436 -22.59 -30.30 -0.85
N THR A 437 -21.41 -29.72 -0.62
CA THR A 437 -20.50 -30.12 0.47
C THR A 437 -21.10 -29.89 1.85
N TYR A 438 -21.59 -28.68 2.14
CA TYR A 438 -22.27 -28.32 3.40
C TYR A 438 -23.34 -27.25 3.17
N PRO A 439 -24.65 -27.56 3.31
CA PRO A 439 -25.70 -26.56 3.12
C PRO A 439 -25.73 -25.53 4.26
N PHE A 440 -25.71 -24.24 3.90
CA PHE A 440 -25.59 -23.10 4.82
C PHE A 440 -26.65 -23.04 5.93
N GLU A 441 -27.81 -23.69 5.75
CA GLU A 441 -28.92 -23.68 6.70
C GLU A 441 -28.68 -24.57 7.95
N THR A 442 -27.62 -25.39 8.00
CA THR A 442 -27.45 -26.43 9.04
C THR A 442 -26.34 -26.18 10.06
N ARG A 443 -25.63 -25.04 10.03
CA ARG A 443 -24.54 -24.78 11.00
C ARG A 443 -25.07 -24.34 12.37
N SER A 444 -24.57 -24.97 13.43
CA SER A 444 -24.82 -24.50 14.81
C SER A 444 -24.06 -23.19 15.07
N GLN A 445 -24.72 -22.24 15.75
CA GLN A 445 -24.13 -20.96 16.16
C GLN A 445 -22.98 -21.10 17.19
N THR A 446 -22.75 -22.31 17.69
CA THR A 446 -21.81 -22.62 18.79
C THR A 446 -20.38 -22.94 18.33
N SER A 447 -20.08 -22.96 17.03
CA SER A 447 -18.75 -23.33 16.52
C SER A 447 -18.39 -22.57 15.24
N GLN A 448 -17.56 -21.54 15.36
CA GLN A 448 -17.05 -20.75 14.24
C GLN A 448 -15.79 -21.38 13.62
N ILE A 449 -15.62 -21.31 12.30
CA ILE A 449 -14.44 -21.83 11.60
C ILE A 449 -13.76 -20.70 10.84
N ILE A 450 -12.67 -20.19 11.40
CA ILE A 450 -11.99 -18.98 10.91
C ILE A 450 -10.86 -19.41 9.97
N ALA A 451 -10.96 -19.01 8.70
CA ALA A 451 -9.88 -19.15 7.73
C ALA A 451 -8.74 -18.18 8.06
N VAL A 452 -7.53 -18.72 8.18
CA VAL A 452 -6.31 -17.99 8.54
C VAL A 452 -5.14 -18.47 7.67
N PRO A 453 -4.10 -17.65 7.44
CA PRO A 453 -2.92 -18.08 6.69
C PRO A 453 -2.22 -19.26 7.39
N ARG A 454 -1.62 -20.16 6.59
CA ARG A 454 -0.92 -21.35 7.09
C ARG A 454 0.51 -21.10 7.56
N SER A 455 1.15 -20.02 7.10
CA SER A 455 2.34 -19.47 7.76
C SER A 455 2.01 -19.13 9.22
N ASP A 456 2.96 -19.32 10.14
CA ASP A 456 2.63 -19.52 11.55
C ASP A 456 1.80 -18.39 12.17
N VAL A 457 0.54 -18.73 12.47
CA VAL A 457 -0.46 -17.90 13.14
C VAL A 457 0.08 -17.47 14.50
N ASN A 458 0.69 -16.28 14.51
CA ASN A 458 1.49 -15.81 15.62
C ASN A 458 0.61 -15.26 16.76
N GLU A 459 1.23 -14.94 17.91
CA GLU A 459 0.49 -14.51 19.10
C GLU A 459 -0.42 -13.30 18.88
N LEU A 460 -0.14 -12.38 17.95
CA LEU A 460 -1.06 -11.27 17.63
C LEU A 460 -2.35 -11.75 16.95
N TRP A 461 -2.29 -12.77 16.07
CA TRP A 461 -3.50 -13.38 15.52
C TRP A 461 -4.32 -14.06 16.62
N LYS A 462 -3.65 -14.77 17.53
CA LYS A 462 -4.33 -15.44 18.65
C LYS A 462 -4.95 -14.44 19.61
N GLU A 463 -4.24 -13.35 19.93
CA GLU A 463 -4.74 -12.27 20.77
C GLU A 463 -5.90 -11.53 20.09
N TYR A 464 -5.80 -11.27 18.78
CA TYR A 464 -6.88 -10.64 18.02
C TYR A 464 -8.15 -11.49 18.04
N ILE A 465 -8.03 -12.79 17.76
CA ILE A 465 -9.16 -13.71 17.76
C ILE A 465 -9.71 -13.93 19.19
N LYS A 466 -8.84 -13.94 20.22
CA LYS A 466 -9.26 -14.00 21.64
C LYS A 466 -9.96 -12.73 22.11
N LYS A 467 -9.64 -11.57 21.53
CA LYS A 467 -10.31 -10.29 21.81
C LYS A 467 -11.63 -10.14 21.06
N SER A 468 -11.77 -10.75 19.86
CA SER A 468 -13.06 -10.83 19.18
C SER A 468 -14.07 -11.63 20.00
N GLU A 469 -15.33 -11.17 20.07
CA GLU A 469 -16.37 -11.72 20.95
C GLU A 469 -16.95 -13.08 20.46
N LEU A 470 -16.11 -13.93 19.87
CA LEU A 470 -16.48 -15.24 19.33
C LEU A 470 -16.64 -16.32 20.43
N GLY A 471 -16.21 -16.02 21.65
CA GLY A 471 -16.21 -16.97 22.77
C GLY A 471 -15.14 -18.07 22.61
N GLU A 472 -15.22 -19.11 23.42
CA GLU A 472 -14.25 -20.23 23.39
C GLU A 472 -14.52 -21.24 22.25
N GLY A 473 -15.60 -21.05 21.49
CA GLY A 473 -16.08 -21.97 20.44
C GLY A 473 -15.60 -21.65 19.03
N TYR A 474 -14.28 -21.59 18.78
CA TYR A 474 -13.75 -21.39 17.43
C TYR A 474 -12.63 -22.38 17.04
N THR A 475 -12.59 -22.72 15.75
CA THR A 475 -11.57 -23.56 15.11
C THR A 475 -10.83 -22.74 14.04
N LEU A 476 -9.51 -22.89 13.95
CA LEU A 476 -8.68 -22.18 12.97
C LEU A 476 -8.36 -23.06 11.75
N LEU A 477 -8.94 -22.73 10.59
CA LEU A 477 -8.64 -23.40 9.33
C LEU A 477 -7.40 -22.76 8.68
N ARG A 478 -6.23 -23.35 8.94
CA ARG A 478 -4.93 -22.90 8.40
C ARG A 478 -4.75 -23.35 6.95
N THR A 479 -4.79 -22.41 6.00
CA THR A 479 -4.60 -22.71 4.57
C THR A 479 -3.73 -21.68 3.84
N TYR A 480 -3.27 -22.01 2.63
CA TYR A 480 -2.59 -21.10 1.71
C TYR A 480 -3.58 -20.55 0.67
N GLY A 481 -3.21 -19.46 -0.02
CA GLY A 481 -4.03 -18.84 -1.06
C GLY A 481 -5.20 -18.01 -0.50
N ILE A 482 -5.00 -16.69 -0.37
CA ILE A 482 -6.02 -15.76 0.15
C ILE A 482 -7.30 -15.79 -0.70
N THR A 483 -7.19 -15.78 -2.03
CA THR A 483 -8.35 -15.91 -2.93
C THR A 483 -9.10 -17.23 -2.70
N GLY A 484 -8.38 -18.33 -2.45
CA GLY A 484 -8.96 -19.64 -2.11
C GLY A 484 -9.72 -19.64 -0.78
N GLN A 485 -9.31 -18.84 0.21
CA GLN A 485 -10.03 -18.70 1.49
C GLN A 485 -11.43 -18.08 1.32
N PHE A 486 -11.64 -17.21 0.33
CA PHE A 486 -12.98 -16.75 -0.02
C PHE A 486 -13.84 -17.90 -0.55
N LEU A 487 -13.28 -18.80 -1.36
CA LEU A 487 -14.01 -19.98 -1.86
C LEU A 487 -14.36 -20.96 -0.72
N LEU A 488 -13.47 -21.17 0.25
CA LEU A 488 -13.75 -22.00 1.44
C LEU A 488 -14.92 -21.48 2.29
N VAL A 489 -15.09 -20.17 2.41
CA VAL A 489 -16.29 -19.59 3.07
C VAL A 489 -17.52 -19.70 2.16
N LEU A 490 -17.34 -19.51 0.86
CA LEU A 490 -18.41 -19.53 -0.16
C LEU A 490 -18.95 -20.93 -0.49
N GLU A 491 -18.23 -21.98 -0.11
CA GLU A 491 -18.63 -23.39 -0.18
C GLU A 491 -18.89 -24.00 1.22
N GLY A 492 -18.91 -23.14 2.26
CA GLY A 492 -19.32 -23.51 3.62
C GLY A 492 -18.28 -24.24 4.47
N GLU A 493 -17.05 -24.47 3.98
CA GLU A 493 -15.96 -25.06 4.77
C GLU A 493 -15.57 -24.15 5.95
N ALA A 494 -15.48 -22.83 5.72
CA ALA A 494 -15.23 -21.81 6.75
C ALA A 494 -16.47 -20.91 7.01
N THR A 495 -16.48 -20.13 8.09
CA THR A 495 -17.50 -19.10 8.37
C THR A 495 -16.99 -17.67 8.11
N SER A 496 -15.70 -17.43 8.36
CA SER A 496 -15.08 -16.10 8.20
C SER A 496 -13.59 -16.21 7.83
N ILE A 497 -12.99 -15.06 7.48
CA ILE A 497 -11.55 -14.90 7.22
C ILE A 497 -11.02 -13.76 8.08
N VAL A 498 -9.87 -13.93 8.75
CA VAL A 498 -9.27 -12.90 9.62
C VAL A 498 -7.77 -12.70 9.37
N PHE A 499 -7.42 -11.50 8.91
CA PHE A 499 -6.05 -10.99 8.78
C PHE A 499 -5.96 -9.65 9.53
N PRO A 500 -5.32 -9.56 10.70
CA PRO A 500 -5.23 -8.32 11.48
C PRO A 500 -4.04 -7.42 11.07
N LEU A 501 -3.29 -7.81 10.04
CA LEU A 501 -1.99 -7.24 9.68
C LEU A 501 -1.74 -7.27 8.16
N MET A 502 -0.71 -6.53 7.73
CA MET A 502 -0.25 -6.39 6.34
C MET A 502 0.30 -7.70 5.76
N HIS A 503 -0.60 -8.56 5.29
CA HIS A 503 -0.29 -9.86 4.66
C HIS A 503 -1.21 -10.19 3.47
N SER A 504 -1.83 -9.18 2.84
CA SER A 504 -2.63 -9.38 1.61
C SER A 504 -2.63 -8.16 0.70
N THR A 505 -3.02 -8.36 -0.56
CA THR A 505 -3.04 -7.33 -1.61
C THR A 505 -4.41 -7.17 -2.28
N LYS A 506 -4.59 -6.08 -3.05
CA LYS A 506 -5.81 -5.84 -3.85
C LYS A 506 -6.07 -6.96 -4.85
N TYR A 507 -5.05 -7.51 -5.50
CA TYR A 507 -5.22 -8.61 -6.46
C TYR A 507 -5.61 -9.94 -5.80
N GLN A 508 -5.36 -10.10 -4.51
CA GLN A 508 -5.81 -11.25 -3.71
C GLN A 508 -7.23 -11.05 -3.15
N THR A 509 -7.63 -9.82 -2.77
CA THR A 509 -8.93 -9.56 -2.13
C THR A 509 -10.04 -9.07 -3.06
N CYS A 510 -9.74 -8.39 -4.17
CA CYS A 510 -10.77 -7.77 -5.04
C CYS A 510 -11.76 -8.78 -5.60
N ALA A 511 -11.26 -9.94 -6.07
CA ALA A 511 -12.11 -10.99 -6.62
C ALA A 511 -13.00 -11.62 -5.55
N GLY A 512 -12.40 -12.00 -4.41
CA GLY A 512 -13.13 -12.56 -3.27
C GLY A 512 -14.18 -11.62 -2.69
N GLU A 513 -13.87 -10.33 -2.60
CA GLU A 513 -14.82 -9.31 -2.16
C GLU A 513 -16.00 -9.16 -3.13
N ALA A 514 -15.78 -9.13 -4.45
CA ALA A 514 -16.89 -9.08 -5.40
C ALA A 514 -17.80 -10.33 -5.33
N LEU A 515 -17.23 -11.52 -5.11
CA LEU A 515 -18.01 -12.75 -4.87
C LEU A 515 -18.84 -12.63 -3.58
N PHE A 516 -18.24 -12.17 -2.47
CA PHE A 516 -18.95 -11.97 -1.20
C PHE A 516 -20.07 -10.94 -1.33
N ARG A 517 -19.79 -9.77 -1.93
CA ARG A 517 -20.78 -8.71 -2.17
C ARG A 517 -21.93 -9.17 -3.06
N SER A 518 -21.69 -10.14 -3.95
CA SER A 518 -22.73 -10.76 -4.78
C SER A 518 -23.70 -11.66 -3.99
N PHE A 519 -23.30 -12.10 -2.79
CA PHE A 519 -24.18 -12.74 -1.79
C PHE A 519 -24.69 -11.78 -0.69
N GLY A 520 -24.29 -10.50 -0.70
CA GLY A 520 -24.56 -9.54 0.38
C GLY A 520 -23.53 -9.54 1.52
N GLY A 521 -22.45 -10.31 1.39
CA GLY A 521 -21.33 -10.37 2.33
C GLY A 521 -20.49 -9.10 2.42
N HIS A 522 -19.57 -9.10 3.39
CA HIS A 522 -18.70 -7.97 3.70
C HIS A 522 -17.23 -8.38 3.72
N VAL A 523 -16.38 -7.48 3.23
CA VAL A 523 -14.93 -7.48 3.40
C VAL A 523 -14.54 -6.08 3.84
N THR A 524 -13.95 -5.95 5.02
CA THR A 524 -13.63 -4.65 5.63
C THR A 524 -12.25 -4.68 6.26
N ARG A 525 -11.70 -3.52 6.59
CA ARG A 525 -10.59 -3.39 7.55
C ARG A 525 -11.09 -3.76 8.96
N PRO A 526 -10.19 -4.05 9.93
CA PRO A 526 -10.54 -4.18 11.35
C PRO A 526 -11.32 -3.01 11.97
N ASP A 527 -11.32 -1.83 11.35
CA ASP A 527 -12.11 -0.64 11.73
C ASP A 527 -13.50 -0.55 11.06
N GLN A 528 -13.94 -1.64 10.41
CA GLN A 528 -15.19 -1.75 9.64
C GLN A 528 -15.26 -0.89 8.36
N THR A 529 -14.20 -0.16 7.99
CA THR A 529 -14.18 0.62 6.76
C THR A 529 -13.81 -0.23 5.54
N TYR A 530 -14.41 0.08 4.38
CA TYR A 530 -14.15 -0.62 3.12
C TYR A 530 -12.82 -0.18 2.48
N TYR A 531 -12.18 -1.11 1.75
CA TYR A 531 -11.02 -0.78 0.93
C TYR A 531 -11.41 -0.10 -0.38
N ASP A 532 -10.57 0.84 -0.82
CA ASP A 532 -10.59 1.33 -2.21
C ASP A 532 -9.80 0.36 -3.10
N TYR A 533 -10.33 0.10 -4.29
CA TYR A 533 -9.74 -0.67 -5.38
C TYR A 533 -9.56 0.15 -6.67
N SER A 534 -9.58 1.48 -6.59
CA SER A 534 -9.32 2.37 -7.72
C SER A 534 -7.86 2.25 -8.22
N LYS A 535 -7.61 2.70 -9.45
CA LYS A 535 -6.27 2.81 -10.06
C LYS A 535 -5.22 3.55 -9.20
N ARG A 536 -5.63 4.32 -8.19
CA ARG A 536 -4.73 5.08 -7.30
C ARG A 536 -4.65 4.53 -5.87
N SER A 537 -5.32 3.43 -5.58
CA SER A 537 -5.26 2.75 -4.28
C SER A 537 -3.94 1.97 -4.14
N PRO A 538 -3.23 2.05 -2.99
CA PRO A 538 -2.04 1.25 -2.75
C PRO A 538 -2.30 -0.25 -2.89
N VAL A 539 -1.33 -1.00 -3.42
CA VAL A 539 -1.50 -2.43 -3.75
C VAL A 539 -1.69 -3.31 -2.51
N PHE A 540 -1.16 -2.92 -1.35
CA PHE A 540 -1.21 -3.71 -0.11
C PHE A 540 -2.33 -3.29 0.85
N ASN A 541 -2.98 -4.29 1.45
CA ASN A 541 -3.95 -4.13 2.53
C ASN A 541 -3.22 -3.92 3.87
N ARG A 542 -2.61 -2.74 4.06
CA ARG A 542 -1.72 -2.44 5.21
C ARG A 542 -2.37 -2.64 6.59
N GLN A 543 -3.69 -2.49 6.70
CA GLN A 543 -4.45 -2.70 7.95
C GLN A 543 -4.94 -4.15 8.12
N GLY A 544 -4.64 -5.07 7.19
CA GLY A 544 -5.29 -6.38 7.14
C GLY A 544 -6.76 -6.29 6.69
N PHE A 545 -7.52 -7.38 6.81
CA PHE A 545 -8.95 -7.44 6.52
C PHE A 545 -9.69 -8.49 7.36
N VAL A 546 -10.99 -8.29 7.52
CA VAL A 546 -11.97 -9.26 8.04
C VAL A 546 -13.00 -9.50 6.94
N ALA A 547 -13.41 -10.76 6.75
CA ALA A 547 -14.41 -11.12 5.75
C ALA A 547 -15.42 -12.16 6.26
N SER A 548 -16.70 -11.98 5.93
CA SER A 548 -17.72 -13.02 6.05
C SER A 548 -18.85 -12.80 5.03
N ILE A 549 -19.54 -13.87 4.64
CA ILE A 549 -20.73 -13.76 3.77
C ILE A 549 -21.98 -13.50 4.60
N PHE A 550 -22.12 -14.19 5.72
CA PHE A 550 -23.29 -14.15 6.60
C PHE A 550 -22.92 -13.63 7.99
N GLU A 551 -23.91 -13.61 8.88
CA GLU A 551 -23.77 -13.28 10.30
C GLU A 551 -23.06 -11.93 10.52
N HIS A 552 -23.58 -10.84 9.96
CA HIS A 552 -22.95 -9.51 10.04
C HIS A 552 -22.75 -9.00 11.49
N ASP A 553 -23.60 -9.42 12.43
CA ASP A 553 -23.42 -9.17 13.86
C ASP A 553 -22.13 -9.84 14.42
N ILE A 554 -21.66 -10.92 13.78
CA ILE A 554 -20.38 -11.57 14.06
C ILE A 554 -19.24 -10.91 13.28
N HIS A 555 -19.48 -10.46 12.04
CA HIS A 555 -18.51 -9.64 11.30
C HIS A 555 -18.10 -8.40 12.11
N ALA A 556 -19.06 -7.66 12.67
CA ALA A 556 -18.80 -6.52 13.53
C ALA A 556 -17.99 -6.90 14.79
N ARG A 557 -18.31 -8.03 15.44
CA ARG A 557 -17.57 -8.56 16.60
C ARG A 557 -16.19 -9.16 16.28
N MET A 558 -15.84 -9.31 15.00
CA MET A 558 -14.49 -9.61 14.53
C MET A 558 -13.71 -8.35 14.10
N CYS A 559 -14.36 -7.19 14.01
CA CYS A 559 -13.75 -5.92 13.62
C CYS A 559 -13.50 -5.04 14.86
N HIS A 560 -12.36 -5.24 15.51
CA HIS A 560 -11.91 -4.47 16.68
C HIS A 560 -10.79 -3.49 16.29
N PRO A 561 -11.10 -2.19 16.08
CA PRO A 561 -10.08 -1.17 15.79
C PRO A 561 -9.16 -0.85 16.98
N GLU A 562 -9.59 -1.17 18.21
CA GLU A 562 -8.86 -0.89 19.45
C GLU A 562 -7.74 -1.91 19.76
N ILE A 563 -7.61 -2.96 18.95
CA ILE A 563 -6.45 -3.83 19.04
C ILE A 563 -5.27 -3.07 18.46
N ASP A 564 -4.39 -2.57 19.31
CA ASP A 564 -3.09 -2.07 18.87
C ASP A 564 -2.34 -3.25 18.22
N THR A 565 -2.30 -3.25 16.89
CA THR A 565 -1.70 -4.28 16.02
C THR A 565 -0.16 -4.33 16.14
N GLU A 566 0.38 -3.79 17.22
CA GLU A 566 1.76 -3.33 17.42
C GLU A 566 2.29 -2.41 16.30
N GLN A 567 1.44 -1.95 15.37
CA GLN A 567 1.89 -1.17 14.21
C GLN A 567 2.49 0.19 14.58
N VAL A 568 3.48 0.59 13.78
CA VAL A 568 4.21 1.84 13.87
C VAL A 568 4.47 2.44 12.49
N ASP A 569 4.54 3.77 12.42
CA ASP A 569 4.90 4.49 11.21
C ASP A 569 6.40 4.33 10.93
N LEU A 570 7.24 4.32 11.97
CA LEU A 570 8.69 4.16 11.87
C LEU A 570 9.27 3.23 12.95
N MET A 571 10.06 2.23 12.53
CA MET A 571 10.82 1.32 13.38
C MET A 571 12.33 1.50 13.20
N LEU A 572 13.06 1.79 14.28
CA LEU A 572 14.52 1.85 14.32
C LEU A 572 15.13 0.50 14.73
N ILE A 573 15.75 -0.18 13.77
CA ILE A 573 16.46 -1.44 13.97
C ILE A 573 17.94 -1.16 14.29
N GLY A 574 18.41 -1.69 15.42
CA GLY A 574 19.76 -1.46 15.92
C GLY A 574 19.87 -0.41 17.03
N ALA A 575 18.74 -0.03 17.65
CA ALA A 575 18.63 1.06 18.64
C ALA A 575 19.63 0.99 19.80
N THR A 576 20.06 -0.20 20.22
CA THR A 576 21.06 -0.36 21.31
C THR A 576 22.51 -0.20 20.86
N GLY A 577 22.77 0.03 19.57
CA GLY A 577 24.09 0.37 19.01
C GLY A 577 24.39 1.87 19.12
N PHE A 578 25.65 2.27 18.88
CA PHE A 578 26.11 3.65 19.13
C PHE A 578 25.25 4.72 18.42
N THR A 579 25.12 4.66 17.09
CA THR A 579 24.25 5.57 16.33
C THR A 579 22.76 5.34 16.61
N GLY A 580 22.37 4.11 16.93
CA GLY A 580 20.99 3.76 17.28
C GLY A 580 20.51 4.44 18.58
N LYS A 581 21.38 4.58 19.58
CA LYS A 581 21.06 5.32 20.82
C LYS A 581 20.77 6.79 20.50
N LEU A 582 21.64 7.43 19.73
CA LEU A 582 21.49 8.83 19.31
C LEU A 582 20.23 9.06 18.44
N ALA A 583 19.86 8.09 17.59
CA ALA A 583 18.63 8.15 16.80
C ALA A 583 17.38 7.95 17.67
N THR A 584 17.45 7.08 18.68
CA THR A 584 16.37 6.91 19.68
C THR A 584 16.17 8.18 20.50
N GLU A 585 17.28 8.77 20.98
CA GLU A 585 17.29 10.05 21.70
C GLU A 585 16.62 11.17 20.87
N TYR A 586 16.97 11.29 19.58
CA TYR A 586 16.39 12.29 18.69
C TYR A 586 14.88 12.08 18.43
N ILE A 587 14.43 10.82 18.28
CA ILE A 587 13.00 10.48 18.16
C ILE A 587 12.23 10.92 19.42
N VAL A 588 12.78 10.62 20.61
CA VAL A 588 12.21 11.02 21.90
C VAL A 588 12.16 12.54 22.04
N GLN A 589 13.28 13.24 21.83
CA GLN A 589 13.40 14.69 21.99
C GLN A 589 12.52 15.50 21.03
N LYS A 590 12.40 15.06 19.76
CA LYS A 590 11.80 15.89 18.68
C LYS A 590 10.38 15.48 18.30
N TYR A 591 10.04 14.19 18.35
CA TYR A 591 8.84 13.67 17.69
C TYR A 591 7.83 12.99 18.64
N ALA A 592 8.28 12.10 19.53
CA ALA A 592 7.39 11.30 20.38
C ALA A 592 6.63 12.10 21.47
N LYS A 593 6.91 13.41 21.60
CA LYS A 593 6.17 14.36 22.44
C LYS A 593 5.04 15.09 21.69
N HIS A 594 5.10 15.22 20.37
CA HIS A 594 4.36 16.26 19.62
C HIS A 594 3.79 15.83 18.26
N CYS A 595 3.79 14.55 17.91
CA CYS A 595 3.28 14.08 16.61
C CYS A 595 2.33 12.89 16.71
N ASP A 596 1.48 12.76 15.70
CA ASP A 596 0.58 11.61 15.47
C ASP A 596 1.31 10.32 15.09
N TYR A 597 2.65 10.34 14.99
CA TYR A 597 3.49 9.23 14.57
C TYR A 597 3.74 8.22 15.71
N LYS A 598 3.45 6.95 15.43
CA LYS A 598 3.80 5.82 16.27
C LYS A 598 5.23 5.35 15.96
N PHE A 599 6.07 5.22 16.97
CA PHE A 599 7.49 4.81 16.84
C PHE A 599 7.79 3.49 17.55
N ALA A 600 8.76 2.74 17.02
CA ALA A 600 9.37 1.60 17.71
C ALA A 600 10.90 1.59 17.65
N ILE A 601 11.52 0.95 18.63
CA ILE A 601 12.93 0.55 18.64
C ILE A 601 13.07 -0.98 18.68
N ALA A 602 14.04 -1.52 17.95
CA ALA A 602 14.28 -2.96 17.86
C ALA A 602 15.76 -3.32 18.05
N ALA A 603 16.01 -4.37 18.85
CA ALA A 603 17.35 -4.91 19.11
C ALA A 603 17.30 -6.36 19.64
N ARG A 604 18.47 -6.99 19.74
CA ARG A 604 18.62 -8.43 20.07
C ARG A 604 18.39 -8.82 21.54
N GLN A 605 18.35 -7.85 22.46
CA GLN A 605 18.31 -8.11 23.90
C GLN A 605 17.37 -7.11 24.56
N MET A 606 16.32 -7.61 25.22
CA MET A 606 15.28 -6.78 25.83
C MET A 606 15.84 -5.89 26.94
N ASP A 607 16.72 -6.44 27.78
CA ASP A 607 17.37 -5.73 28.89
C ASP A 607 18.10 -4.46 28.42
N LYS A 608 18.65 -4.46 27.20
CA LYS A 608 19.32 -3.29 26.62
C LYS A 608 18.37 -2.28 25.98
N LEU A 609 17.16 -2.70 25.59
CA LEU A 609 16.08 -1.79 25.20
C LEU A 609 15.48 -1.13 26.45
N ASN A 610 15.30 -1.88 27.54
CA ASN A 610 14.86 -1.37 28.84
C ASN A 610 15.88 -0.38 29.41
N GLN A 611 17.16 -0.75 29.48
CA GLN A 611 18.22 0.17 29.89
C GLN A 611 18.27 1.43 29.00
N LEU A 612 18.04 1.33 27.68
CA LEU A 612 17.97 2.50 26.82
C LEU A 612 16.76 3.40 27.10
N LYS A 613 15.62 2.84 27.52
CA LYS A 613 14.48 3.63 28.00
C LYS A 613 14.78 4.30 29.34
N GLU A 614 15.42 3.59 30.26
CA GLU A 614 15.85 4.13 31.56
C GLU A 614 16.89 5.26 31.38
N ASP A 615 17.92 5.05 30.54
CA ASP A 615 18.95 6.03 30.17
C ASP A 615 18.35 7.35 29.65
N LEU A 616 17.21 7.28 28.94
CA LEU A 616 16.54 8.41 28.32
C LEU A 616 15.38 8.98 29.15
N SER A 617 14.99 8.33 30.25
CA SER A 617 13.80 8.68 31.07
C SER A 617 13.78 10.14 31.54
N GLY A 618 14.94 10.71 31.86
CA GLY A 618 15.11 12.12 32.25
C GLY A 618 14.92 13.15 31.14
N ILE A 619 14.57 12.73 29.90
CA ILE A 619 14.29 13.61 28.76
C ILE A 619 12.78 13.84 28.62
N ASP A 620 12.01 12.76 28.44
CA ASP A 620 10.55 12.79 28.32
C ASP A 620 9.95 11.40 28.60
N GLU A 621 9.34 11.25 29.77
CA GLU A 621 8.80 9.98 30.26
C GLU A 621 7.59 9.49 29.44
N GLU A 622 6.68 10.39 29.04
CA GLU A 622 5.53 10.03 28.21
C GLU A 622 5.93 9.52 26.83
N ALA A 623 6.89 10.19 26.18
CA ALA A 623 7.44 9.79 24.89
C ALA A 623 8.04 8.38 24.94
N ILE A 624 8.67 8.02 26.06
CA ILE A 624 9.28 6.71 26.29
C ILE A 624 8.23 5.63 26.62
N HIS A 625 7.12 5.99 27.27
CA HIS A 625 5.96 5.11 27.40
C HIS A 625 5.28 4.85 26.03
N ARG A 626 5.19 5.86 25.16
CA ARG A 626 4.64 5.71 23.79
C ARG A 626 5.55 4.93 22.82
N LEU A 627 6.85 4.88 23.07
CA LEU A 627 7.84 4.22 22.21
C LEU A 627 7.77 2.68 22.33
N LYS A 628 7.38 1.97 21.27
CA LYS A 628 7.29 0.49 21.29
C LYS A 628 8.68 -0.19 21.21
N THR A 629 8.77 -1.44 21.66
CA THR A 629 10.03 -2.20 21.78
C THR A 629 9.90 -3.60 21.22
N PHE A 630 10.75 -3.99 20.27
CA PHE A 630 10.74 -5.33 19.68
C PHE A 630 12.10 -6.05 19.84
N VAL A 631 12.04 -7.31 20.28
CA VAL A 631 13.22 -8.19 20.27
C VAL A 631 13.42 -8.74 18.86
N LEU A 632 14.52 -8.38 18.22
CA LEU A 632 14.85 -8.76 16.85
C LEU A 632 16.34 -9.05 16.70
N ASP A 633 16.68 -10.29 16.32
CA ASP A 633 17.95 -10.58 15.65
C ASP A 633 17.70 -10.68 14.14
N VAL A 634 18.35 -9.80 13.39
CA VAL A 634 18.26 -9.74 11.92
C VAL A 634 18.81 -10.99 11.23
N MET A 635 19.56 -11.82 11.95
CA MET A 635 20.00 -13.13 11.47
C MET A 635 18.91 -14.20 11.51
N ASP A 636 17.89 -14.08 12.37
CA ASP A 636 16.74 -14.98 12.40
C ASP A 636 15.70 -14.55 11.36
N HIS A 637 15.46 -15.43 10.38
CA HIS A 637 14.51 -15.16 9.28
C HIS A 637 13.08 -15.00 9.80
N ARG A 638 12.66 -15.81 10.78
CA ARG A 638 11.29 -15.79 11.33
C ARG A 638 11.05 -14.55 12.18
N ALA A 639 12.07 -14.10 12.91
CA ALA A 639 12.00 -12.84 13.66
C ALA A 639 11.87 -11.63 12.73
N VAL A 640 12.58 -11.62 11.60
CA VAL A 640 12.47 -10.59 10.54
C VAL A 640 11.08 -10.62 9.89
N GLU A 641 10.63 -11.79 9.41
CA GLU A 641 9.29 -12.01 8.82
C GLU A 641 8.14 -11.56 9.73
N LYS A 642 8.23 -11.83 11.05
CA LYS A 642 7.19 -11.47 12.04
C LYS A 642 7.20 -9.99 12.43
N THR A 643 8.37 -9.34 12.42
CA THR A 643 8.55 -8.00 12.97
C THR A 643 8.38 -6.89 11.93
N LEU A 644 8.84 -7.09 10.69
CA LEU A 644 8.79 -6.05 9.64
C LEU A 644 7.37 -5.65 9.18
N PRO A 645 6.35 -6.54 9.07
CA PRO A 645 4.97 -6.16 8.74
C PRO A 645 4.29 -5.21 9.75
N ARG A 646 4.94 -4.94 10.88
CA ARG A 646 4.48 -4.00 11.91
C ARG A 646 4.91 -2.56 11.62
N ALA A 647 5.81 -2.33 10.65
CA ALA A 647 6.31 -1.01 10.32
C ALA A 647 5.88 -0.57 8.91
N ALA A 648 5.43 0.68 8.77
CA ALA A 648 5.34 1.32 7.46
C ALA A 648 6.74 1.64 6.91
N VAL A 649 7.62 2.17 7.77
CA VAL A 649 9.03 2.48 7.48
C VAL A 649 9.97 1.81 8.49
N VAL A 650 11.03 1.19 7.99
CA VAL A 650 12.14 0.65 8.77
C VAL A 650 13.38 1.51 8.54
N ILE A 651 14.09 1.87 9.61
CA ILE A 651 15.41 2.50 9.51
C ILE A 651 16.45 1.63 10.23
N SER A 652 17.63 1.45 9.63
CA SER A 652 18.66 0.52 10.12
C SER A 652 19.99 1.21 10.44
N THR A 653 20.54 0.89 11.61
CA THR A 653 21.92 1.27 12.02
C THR A 653 22.83 0.05 12.23
N ILE A 654 22.51 -1.12 11.66
CA ILE A 654 23.26 -2.37 11.88
C ILE A 654 24.28 -2.63 10.76
N GLY A 655 25.49 -2.10 10.94
CA GLY A 655 26.67 -2.48 10.15
C GLY A 655 27.45 -3.68 10.74
N PRO A 656 28.24 -4.43 9.94
CA PRO A 656 28.38 -4.31 8.49
C PRO A 656 27.13 -4.74 7.72
N PHE A 657 26.67 -3.87 6.83
CA PHE A 657 25.39 -4.01 6.14
C PHE A 657 25.40 -5.18 5.15
N ALA A 658 26.54 -5.43 4.51
CA ALA A 658 26.77 -6.60 3.65
C ALA A 658 26.67 -7.97 4.38
N LYS A 659 26.63 -7.96 5.72
CA LYS A 659 26.41 -9.15 6.56
C LYS A 659 25.03 -9.18 7.22
N TYR A 660 24.44 -8.02 7.53
CA TYR A 660 23.28 -7.89 8.42
C TYR A 660 22.05 -7.22 7.79
N GLY A 661 22.21 -6.41 6.74
CA GLY A 661 21.14 -5.63 6.11
C GLY A 661 20.39 -6.35 5.00
N GLU A 662 21.03 -7.28 4.27
CA GLU A 662 20.44 -7.94 3.09
C GLU A 662 19.07 -8.60 3.37
N LYS A 663 18.91 -9.25 4.53
CA LYS A 663 17.64 -9.83 4.97
C LYS A 663 16.54 -8.79 5.23
N LEU A 664 16.90 -7.61 5.74
CA LEU A 664 15.96 -6.53 5.99
C LEU A 664 15.49 -5.92 4.66
N VAL A 665 16.41 -5.67 3.74
CA VAL A 665 16.08 -5.13 2.41
C VAL A 665 15.22 -6.13 1.62
N HIS A 666 15.62 -7.40 1.56
CA HIS A 666 14.82 -8.46 0.93
C HIS A 666 13.38 -8.45 1.45
N GLN A 667 13.20 -8.58 2.77
CA GLN A 667 11.87 -8.65 3.37
C GLN A 667 11.08 -7.34 3.19
N ALA A 668 11.72 -6.18 3.24
CA ALA A 668 11.09 -4.89 2.93
C ALA A 668 10.56 -4.85 1.48
N THR A 669 11.38 -5.28 0.51
CA THR A 669 10.98 -5.34 -0.91
C THR A 669 9.89 -6.39 -1.20
N CYS A 670 9.81 -7.46 -0.42
CA CYS A 670 8.72 -8.44 -0.54
C CYS A 670 7.41 -7.96 0.11
N LEU A 671 7.49 -7.21 1.21
CA LEU A 671 6.31 -6.76 1.96
C LEU A 671 5.69 -5.46 1.45
N GLY A 672 6.41 -4.61 0.70
CA GLY A 672 5.96 -3.24 0.45
C GLY A 672 6.17 -2.31 1.65
N THR A 673 7.12 -2.66 2.54
CA THR A 673 7.59 -1.86 3.67
C THR A 673 8.79 -1.00 3.23
N ASP A 674 8.88 0.24 3.69
CA ASP A 674 9.99 1.12 3.33
C ASP A 674 11.24 0.83 4.18
N TYR A 675 12.42 1.10 3.63
CA TYR A 675 13.70 0.87 4.29
C TYR A 675 14.67 2.03 4.05
N ALA A 676 15.34 2.50 5.10
CA ALA A 676 16.50 3.40 4.99
C ALA A 676 17.68 2.94 5.84
N ASP A 677 18.91 3.24 5.41
CA ASP A 677 20.09 3.06 6.25
C ASP A 677 21.23 4.07 6.01
N ILE A 678 22.21 3.98 6.90
CA ILE A 678 23.46 4.76 6.92
C ILE A 678 24.63 3.98 6.32
N SER A 679 24.36 3.03 5.42
CA SER A 679 25.41 2.22 4.79
C SER A 679 26.32 3.05 3.90
N ALA A 680 27.58 2.65 3.83
CA ALA A 680 28.57 3.12 2.85
C ALA A 680 29.16 1.94 2.03
N GLU A 681 28.51 0.77 2.08
CA GLU A 681 29.01 -0.49 1.54
C GLU A 681 28.55 -0.67 0.07
N VAL A 682 29.06 0.19 -0.82
CA VAL A 682 28.58 0.34 -2.22
C VAL A 682 28.52 -0.96 -3.04
N ILE A 683 29.45 -1.90 -2.84
CA ILE A 683 29.44 -3.20 -3.55
C ILE A 683 28.21 -4.04 -3.15
N TRP A 684 27.80 -3.96 -1.88
CA TRP A 684 26.57 -4.58 -1.39
C TRP A 684 25.34 -3.84 -1.90
N THR A 685 25.31 -2.51 -1.87
CA THR A 685 24.19 -1.75 -2.45
C THR A 685 23.98 -2.07 -3.92
N LYS A 686 25.04 -2.16 -4.73
CA LYS A 686 24.97 -2.63 -6.13
C LYS A 686 24.30 -4.02 -6.21
N ARG A 687 24.74 -4.97 -5.39
CA ARG A 687 24.17 -6.33 -5.34
C ARG A 687 22.67 -6.30 -5.03
N LEU A 688 22.23 -5.43 -4.12
CA LEU A 688 20.82 -5.28 -3.77
C LEU A 688 19.99 -4.66 -4.91
N ASN A 689 20.46 -3.58 -5.55
CA ASN A 689 19.79 -2.99 -6.71
C ASN A 689 19.56 -4.07 -7.79
N GLN A 690 20.62 -4.75 -8.21
CA GLN A 690 20.60 -5.80 -9.24
C GLN A 690 19.70 -7.00 -8.90
N GLN A 691 19.50 -7.29 -7.61
CA GLN A 691 18.76 -8.46 -7.14
C GLN A 691 17.30 -8.17 -6.77
N TYR A 692 16.99 -6.92 -6.39
CA TYR A 692 15.72 -6.59 -5.73
C TYR A 692 15.02 -5.33 -6.26
N ASP A 693 15.57 -4.55 -7.20
CA ASP A 693 14.87 -3.34 -7.68
C ASP A 693 13.53 -3.64 -8.36
N LEU A 694 13.43 -4.75 -9.10
CA LEU A 694 12.16 -5.27 -9.61
C LEU A 694 11.17 -5.59 -8.47
N ASN A 695 11.64 -6.17 -7.36
CA ASN A 695 10.79 -6.45 -6.19
C ASN A 695 10.32 -5.15 -5.53
N ALA A 696 11.23 -4.18 -5.36
CA ALA A 696 10.93 -2.88 -4.76
C ALA A 696 9.89 -2.10 -5.58
N SER A 697 10.09 -2.05 -6.89
CA SER A 697 9.19 -1.41 -7.85
C SER A 697 7.81 -2.08 -7.89
N ARG A 698 7.74 -3.43 -7.86
CA ARG A 698 6.47 -4.18 -7.79
C ARG A 698 5.71 -3.94 -6.49
N SER A 699 6.41 -3.84 -5.36
CA SER A 699 5.79 -3.69 -4.04
C SER A 699 5.55 -2.24 -3.60
N GLU A 700 5.90 -1.27 -4.44
CA GLU A 700 5.92 0.16 -4.14
C GLU A 700 6.82 0.56 -2.94
N SER A 701 7.66 -0.37 -2.43
CA SER A 701 8.58 -0.13 -1.32
C SER A 701 9.74 0.78 -1.72
N ARG A 702 10.30 1.44 -0.70
CA ARG A 702 11.24 2.57 -0.86
C ARG A 702 12.54 2.22 -0.17
N ILE A 703 13.59 1.91 -0.92
CA ILE A 703 14.86 1.43 -0.38
C ILE A 703 15.93 2.52 -0.56
N VAL A 704 16.35 3.15 0.53
CA VAL A 704 17.20 4.36 0.47
C VAL A 704 18.44 4.21 1.35
N HIS A 705 19.57 3.96 0.69
CA HIS A 705 20.88 3.86 1.35
C HIS A 705 21.54 5.24 1.48
N PHE A 706 22.68 5.29 2.18
CA PHE A 706 23.53 6.50 2.29
C PHE A 706 22.87 7.69 3.02
N CYS A 707 21.84 7.46 3.85
CA CYS A 707 21.13 8.48 4.63
C CYS A 707 21.92 9.02 5.85
N GLY A 708 23.26 8.88 5.85
CA GLY A 708 24.16 9.41 6.88
C GLY A 708 25.12 10.47 6.33
N MET A 709 26.24 10.68 7.02
CA MET A 709 27.36 11.53 6.56
C MET A 709 27.82 11.17 5.14
N VAL A 710 27.92 9.88 4.86
CA VAL A 710 28.14 9.29 3.54
C VAL A 710 26.74 8.89 3.04
N SER A 711 26.10 9.60 2.12
CA SER A 711 26.58 10.79 1.36
C SER A 711 25.53 11.90 1.28
N PHE A 712 24.42 11.80 2.04
CA PHE A 712 23.28 12.72 1.99
C PHE A 712 23.64 14.22 1.91
N PRO A 713 24.53 14.78 2.76
CA PRO A 713 24.76 16.22 2.76
C PRO A 713 25.38 16.73 1.44
N LEU A 714 26.33 15.99 0.86
CA LEU A 714 26.93 16.35 -0.43
C LEU A 714 25.98 16.12 -1.60
N ASP A 715 25.19 15.05 -1.53
CA ASP A 715 24.17 14.70 -2.52
C ASP A 715 23.09 15.78 -2.63
N ALA A 716 22.58 16.23 -1.49
CA ALA A 716 21.59 17.32 -1.41
C ALA A 716 22.20 18.70 -1.74
N CYS A 717 23.46 18.97 -1.35
CA CYS A 717 24.16 20.19 -1.78
C CYS A 717 24.38 20.24 -3.29
N ALA A 718 24.73 19.12 -3.94
CA ALA A 718 24.88 19.03 -5.39
C ALA A 718 23.56 19.27 -6.11
N TYR A 719 22.46 18.67 -5.62
CA TYR A 719 21.12 18.95 -6.13
C TYR A 719 20.79 20.44 -6.08
N ILE A 720 21.01 21.09 -4.93
CA ILE A 720 20.73 22.52 -4.74
C ILE A 720 21.63 23.41 -5.61
N ALA A 721 22.90 23.06 -5.80
CA ALA A 721 23.83 23.83 -6.63
C ALA A 721 23.40 23.83 -8.10
N VAL A 722 23.01 22.66 -8.63
CA VAL A 722 22.45 22.57 -9.99
C VAL A 722 21.08 23.23 -10.08
N GLN A 723 20.20 23.06 -9.08
CA GLN A 723 18.91 23.74 -9.03
C GLN A 723 19.08 25.26 -9.16
N TYR A 724 20.03 25.86 -8.45
CA TYR A 724 20.31 27.29 -8.54
C TYR A 724 20.84 27.70 -9.94
N LEU A 725 21.80 26.95 -10.50
CA LEU A 725 22.29 27.21 -11.86
C LEU A 725 21.15 27.19 -12.90
N ARG A 726 20.21 26.23 -12.78
CA ARG A 726 19.03 26.11 -13.66
C ARG A 726 18.02 27.24 -13.44
N GLU A 727 17.55 27.41 -12.20
CA GLU A 727 16.42 28.28 -11.86
C GLU A 727 16.77 29.77 -11.69
N LYS A 728 18.04 30.11 -11.43
CA LYS A 728 18.50 31.48 -11.17
C LYS A 728 19.52 31.98 -12.19
N CYS A 729 20.48 31.13 -12.58
CA CYS A 729 21.49 31.50 -13.56
C CYS A 729 21.08 31.20 -15.02
N GLY A 730 19.96 30.50 -15.24
CA GLY A 730 19.42 30.18 -16.57
C GLY A 730 20.19 29.11 -17.35
N VAL A 731 21.03 28.31 -16.68
CA VAL A 731 21.84 27.25 -17.32
C VAL A 731 20.93 26.09 -17.72
N ASN A 732 20.96 25.71 -19.01
CA ASN A 732 20.39 24.44 -19.46
C ASN A 732 21.49 23.33 -19.44
N PRO A 733 21.39 22.30 -18.57
CA PRO A 733 22.39 21.24 -18.48
C PRO A 733 22.54 20.38 -19.75
N ASP A 734 21.54 20.35 -20.64
CA ASP A 734 21.62 19.59 -21.89
C ASP A 734 22.62 20.24 -22.86
N ASN A 735 22.61 21.58 -22.89
CA ASN A 735 23.45 22.41 -23.76
C ASN A 735 24.79 22.81 -23.11
N ASP A 736 24.96 22.59 -21.81
CA ASP A 736 26.19 22.93 -21.07
C ASP A 736 26.98 21.68 -20.63
N ILE A 737 28.13 21.90 -19.98
CA ILE A 737 28.83 20.92 -19.14
C ILE A 737 28.82 21.51 -17.74
N ILE A 738 28.23 20.79 -16.79
CA ILE A 738 28.28 21.17 -15.38
C ILE A 738 29.35 20.33 -14.68
N ASP A 739 30.41 20.99 -14.21
CA ASP A 739 31.36 20.40 -13.28
C ASP A 739 30.86 20.56 -11.84
N ILE A 740 30.86 19.47 -11.09
CA ILE A 740 30.44 19.39 -9.70
C ILE A 740 31.67 19.00 -8.87
N GLU A 741 32.17 19.94 -8.07
CA GLU A 741 33.30 19.75 -7.16
C GLU A 741 32.82 19.69 -5.70
N PRO A 742 32.68 18.48 -5.12
CA PRO A 742 32.39 18.32 -3.70
C PRO A 742 33.65 18.43 -2.83
N PHE A 743 33.52 19.09 -1.68
CA PHE A 743 34.54 19.25 -0.66
C PHE A 743 33.97 18.98 0.73
N LEU A 744 34.77 18.41 1.61
CA LEU A 744 34.40 18.12 3.00
C LEU A 744 35.48 18.62 3.96
N LYS A 745 35.14 19.59 4.80
CA LYS A 745 35.98 19.99 5.93
C LYS A 745 35.39 19.41 7.22
N MET A 746 36.22 18.80 8.06
CA MET A 746 35.80 18.28 9.36
C MET A 746 36.83 18.62 10.44
N GLU A 747 36.34 19.03 11.61
CA GLU A 747 37.14 19.38 12.79
C GLU A 747 36.72 18.47 13.96
N GLY A 748 37.69 17.79 14.59
CA GLY A 748 37.43 16.94 15.76
C GLY A 748 36.68 15.64 15.46
N VAL A 749 37.13 14.85 14.48
CA VAL A 749 36.51 13.56 14.11
C VAL A 749 37.16 12.39 14.86
N LYS A 750 36.34 11.47 15.37
CA LYS A 750 36.76 10.12 15.82
C LYS A 750 35.74 9.08 15.39
N PHE A 751 36.20 7.95 14.87
CA PHE A 751 35.32 6.88 14.39
C PHE A 751 34.96 5.87 15.49
N SER A 752 33.74 5.35 15.43
CA SER A 752 33.25 4.24 16.25
C SER A 752 33.82 2.89 15.78
N GLY A 753 33.83 1.91 16.67
CA GLY A 753 34.24 0.54 16.32
C GLY A 753 33.40 -0.07 15.20
N GLY A 754 32.10 0.25 15.14
CA GLY A 754 31.20 -0.23 14.08
C GLY A 754 31.54 0.32 12.69
N THR A 755 31.94 1.60 12.60
CA THR A 755 32.32 2.23 11.32
C THR A 755 33.63 1.67 10.80
N ILE A 756 34.61 1.43 11.67
CA ILE A 756 35.89 0.79 11.34
C ILE A 756 35.63 -0.64 10.83
N ASP A 757 34.76 -1.39 11.52
CA ASP A 757 34.33 -2.73 11.14
C ASP A 757 33.63 -2.80 9.77
N SER A 758 32.72 -1.85 9.48
CA SER A 758 32.07 -1.71 8.16
C SER A 758 33.07 -1.36 7.06
N TRP A 759 33.96 -0.39 7.30
CA TRP A 759 34.96 0.01 6.30
C TRP A 759 35.90 -1.14 5.91
N PHE A 760 36.40 -1.90 6.88
CA PHE A 760 37.20 -3.10 6.59
C PHE A 760 36.39 -4.21 5.90
N PHE A 761 35.07 -4.29 6.11
CA PHE A 761 34.22 -5.26 5.40
C PHE A 761 33.98 -4.83 3.93
N GLY A 762 33.68 -3.55 3.70
CA GLY A 762 33.53 -2.99 2.35
C GLY A 762 34.81 -3.11 1.51
N LEU A 763 35.98 -2.83 2.09
CA LEU A 763 37.27 -3.11 1.46
C LEU A 763 37.45 -4.59 1.11
N LYS A 764 37.02 -5.50 2.00
CA LYS A 764 37.09 -6.94 1.78
C LYS A 764 36.17 -7.40 0.65
N GLU A 765 34.95 -6.87 0.53
CA GLU A 765 34.08 -7.17 -0.61
C GLU A 765 34.61 -6.58 -1.91
N ALA A 766 35.05 -5.32 -1.93
CA ALA A 766 35.67 -4.72 -3.11
C ALA A 766 36.91 -5.53 -3.59
N SER A 767 37.69 -6.08 -2.66
CA SER A 767 38.85 -6.94 -2.99
C SER A 767 38.50 -8.34 -3.52
N LYS A 768 37.21 -8.73 -3.52
CA LYS A 768 36.71 -9.96 -4.17
C LYS A 768 36.11 -9.67 -5.56
N PHE A 769 35.81 -8.41 -5.88
CA PHE A 769 35.19 -8.06 -7.14
C PHE A 769 36.28 -8.03 -8.22
N ASP A 770 36.32 -9.05 -9.06
CA ASP A 770 37.41 -9.23 -10.01
C ASP A 770 37.24 -8.28 -11.21
N LEU A 771 38.10 -7.28 -11.30
CA LEU A 771 38.09 -6.27 -12.37
C LEU A 771 38.63 -6.82 -13.71
N ASN A 772 39.03 -8.11 -13.75
CA ASN A 772 39.44 -8.80 -14.97
C ASN A 772 38.28 -9.30 -15.84
N ASP A 773 37.01 -9.10 -15.45
CA ASP A 773 35.87 -9.42 -16.32
C ASP A 773 35.91 -8.49 -17.55
N SER A 774 36.28 -9.06 -18.69
CA SER A 774 37.00 -8.33 -19.77
C SER A 774 36.14 -7.37 -20.59
N CYS A 775 34.87 -7.22 -20.23
CA CYS A 775 33.91 -6.26 -20.75
C CYS A 775 33.87 -4.91 -19.99
N GLN A 776 34.53 -4.78 -18.83
CA GLN A 776 34.42 -3.60 -17.94
C GLN A 776 35.74 -2.85 -17.69
N SER A 777 36.77 -3.03 -18.54
CA SER A 777 38.14 -2.51 -18.35
C SER A 777 38.34 -0.98 -18.52
N ASN A 778 37.27 -0.19 -18.70
CA ASN A 778 37.32 1.26 -18.74
C ASN A 778 37.01 1.87 -17.36
N ASN A 779 37.80 2.84 -16.89
CA ASN A 779 37.61 3.53 -15.59
C ASN A 779 36.20 4.14 -15.40
N SER A 780 35.45 4.41 -16.48
CA SER A 780 34.05 4.84 -16.40
C SER A 780 33.12 3.78 -15.80
N ALA A 781 33.38 2.48 -16.01
CA ALA A 781 32.54 1.40 -15.50
C ALA A 781 32.50 1.36 -13.96
N THR A 782 33.58 1.77 -13.29
CA THR A 782 33.64 1.87 -11.83
C THR A 782 32.96 3.12 -11.26
N ASP A 783 32.91 4.24 -11.98
CA ASP A 783 32.17 5.42 -11.53
C ASP A 783 30.64 5.22 -11.66
N PHE A 784 30.22 4.57 -12.76
CA PHE A 784 28.81 4.23 -13.06
C PHE A 784 28.38 2.86 -12.51
N LEU A 785 28.86 2.52 -11.30
CA LEU A 785 28.65 1.23 -10.66
C LEU A 785 27.23 1.05 -10.10
N LEU A 786 26.64 2.10 -9.52
CA LEU A 786 25.29 2.10 -8.95
C LEU A 786 24.19 2.46 -9.98
N THR A 787 24.57 3.04 -11.12
CA THR A 787 23.64 3.37 -12.20
C THR A 787 23.37 2.17 -13.08
N GLU A 788 22.11 1.83 -13.29
CA GLU A 788 21.65 0.79 -14.21
C GLU A 788 20.79 1.41 -15.32
N GLY A 789 20.61 0.67 -16.42
CA GLY A 789 19.99 1.19 -17.65
C GLY A 789 20.98 1.89 -18.60
N ASP A 790 20.49 2.18 -19.81
CA ASP A 790 21.18 2.87 -20.89
C ASP A 790 20.27 3.99 -21.47
N PRO A 791 20.84 5.04 -22.10
CA PRO A 791 22.26 5.24 -22.35
C PRO A 791 23.00 5.71 -21.10
N LYS A 792 24.09 5.02 -20.72
CA LYS A 792 25.05 5.58 -19.75
C LYS A 792 25.77 6.78 -20.37
N PRO A 793 25.88 7.92 -19.67
CA PRO A 793 26.51 9.11 -20.21
C PRO A 793 28.00 8.85 -20.47
N ASN A 794 28.41 8.92 -21.74
CA ASN A 794 29.79 8.65 -22.20
C ASN A 794 30.77 9.80 -21.86
N THR A 795 30.58 10.43 -20.70
CA THR A 795 31.33 11.58 -20.23
C THR A 795 32.42 11.10 -19.28
N LYS A 796 33.69 11.14 -19.71
CA LYS A 796 34.82 10.79 -18.84
C LYS A 796 34.83 11.68 -17.60
N GLN A 797 34.72 11.06 -16.44
CA GLN A 797 34.69 11.77 -15.16
C GLN A 797 36.10 12.27 -14.78
N PRO A 798 36.25 13.41 -14.08
CA PRO A 798 37.56 14.02 -13.83
C PRO A 798 38.44 13.19 -12.88
N GLU A 799 39.71 13.03 -13.22
CA GLU A 799 40.69 12.40 -12.32
C GLU A 799 41.13 13.39 -11.23
N GLY A 800 41.49 12.91 -10.04
CA GLY A 800 41.73 13.78 -8.88
C GLY A 800 42.20 13.06 -7.62
N SER A 801 43.20 12.19 -7.74
CA SER A 801 43.65 11.29 -6.66
C SER A 801 44.71 11.88 -5.71
N TRP A 802 45.29 13.05 -6.01
CA TRP A 802 46.46 13.58 -5.31
C TRP A 802 46.15 14.87 -4.51
N PRO A 803 46.92 15.15 -3.43
CA PRO A 803 46.78 16.40 -2.67
C PRO A 803 47.02 17.64 -3.53
N ILE A 804 46.16 18.64 -3.39
CA ILE A 804 46.23 19.92 -4.12
C ILE A 804 45.97 21.09 -3.17
N TRP A 805 46.74 22.18 -3.31
CA TRP A 805 46.46 23.43 -2.59
C TRP A 805 45.28 24.17 -3.22
N LEU A 806 44.36 24.63 -2.39
CA LEU A 806 43.16 25.35 -2.79
C LEU A 806 43.19 26.75 -2.16
N SER A 807 43.55 27.75 -2.96
CA SER A 807 43.68 29.16 -2.56
C SER A 807 42.44 29.67 -1.83
N ASP A 808 41.27 29.32 -2.35
CA ASP A 808 40.00 29.93 -1.98
C ASP A 808 39.51 29.45 -0.60
N TYR A 809 40.07 28.32 -0.14
CA TYR A 809 39.82 27.72 1.18
C TYR A 809 41.05 27.76 2.10
N GLN A 810 42.19 28.29 1.64
CA GLN A 810 43.49 28.29 2.35
C GLN A 810 43.86 26.91 2.93
N ALA A 811 43.59 25.85 2.15
CA ALA A 811 43.69 24.47 2.60
C ALA A 811 44.16 23.53 1.48
N TYR A 812 44.71 22.38 1.88
CA TYR A 812 44.97 21.27 0.99
C TYR A 812 43.73 20.38 0.88
N GLY A 813 43.24 20.18 -0.34
CA GLY A 813 42.26 19.16 -0.67
C GLY A 813 42.95 17.82 -0.94
N HIS A 814 42.47 16.74 -0.32
CA HIS A 814 43.02 15.39 -0.49
C HIS A 814 41.91 14.33 -0.63
N VAL A 815 42.28 13.10 -1.03
CA VAL A 815 41.33 11.98 -1.05
C VAL A 815 41.08 11.49 0.36
N GLY A 816 39.80 11.34 0.73
CA GLY A 816 39.33 10.74 1.96
C GLY A 816 38.81 9.32 1.76
N LEU A 817 38.39 8.68 2.85
CA LEU A 817 37.99 7.25 2.87
C LEU A 817 36.75 6.94 2.01
N TYR A 818 35.93 7.94 1.72
CA TYR A 818 34.63 7.81 1.03
C TYR A 818 34.52 8.63 -0.27
N SER A 819 35.59 9.29 -0.72
CA SER A 819 35.55 10.27 -1.82
C SER A 819 35.04 9.73 -3.16
N MET A 820 35.23 8.44 -3.44
CA MET A 820 34.70 7.77 -4.63
C MET A 820 33.26 7.31 -4.44
N ILE A 821 32.88 6.97 -3.21
CA ILE A 821 31.52 6.54 -2.84
C ILE A 821 30.55 7.72 -3.01
N ASP A 822 30.93 8.91 -2.51
CA ASP A 822 30.16 10.14 -2.72
C ASP A 822 29.89 10.38 -4.21
N ARG A 823 30.93 10.27 -5.06
CA ARG A 823 30.77 10.39 -6.52
C ARG A 823 29.75 9.39 -7.06
N MET A 824 29.89 8.10 -6.73
CA MET A 824 28.99 7.05 -7.21
C MET A 824 27.54 7.33 -6.80
N VAL A 825 27.31 7.87 -5.59
CA VAL A 825 25.99 8.32 -5.14
C VAL A 825 25.50 9.53 -5.95
N LEU A 826 26.30 10.58 -6.11
CA LEU A 826 25.91 11.78 -6.89
C LEU A 826 25.62 11.46 -8.38
N LEU A 827 26.35 10.51 -8.98
CA LEU A 827 26.08 10.02 -10.33
C LEU A 827 24.79 9.18 -10.39
N HIS A 828 24.51 8.37 -9.37
CA HIS A 828 23.26 7.64 -9.25
C HIS A 828 22.07 8.59 -9.06
N THR A 829 22.19 9.63 -8.23
CA THR A 829 21.20 10.71 -8.10
C THR A 829 20.92 11.40 -9.43
N ASN A 830 21.96 11.70 -10.24
CA ASN A 830 21.76 12.29 -11.56
C ASN A 830 20.89 11.38 -12.45
N CYS A 831 21.19 10.07 -12.48
CA CYS A 831 20.45 9.06 -13.23
C CYS A 831 18.99 8.92 -12.75
N LEU A 832 18.76 8.78 -11.43
CA LEU A 832 17.44 8.68 -10.81
C LEU A 832 16.56 9.93 -11.02
N LEU A 833 17.16 11.08 -11.28
CA LEU A 833 16.48 12.34 -11.56
C LEU A 833 16.35 12.64 -13.06
N ASP A 834 16.41 11.61 -13.91
CA ASP A 834 16.32 11.73 -15.39
C ASP A 834 17.38 12.71 -15.95
N TYR A 835 18.63 12.47 -15.54
CA TYR A 835 19.81 13.28 -15.85
C TYR A 835 19.64 14.79 -15.57
N TYR A 836 19.03 15.14 -14.43
CA TYR A 836 18.80 16.54 -14.01
C TYR A 836 20.05 17.43 -13.93
N TYR A 837 21.26 16.86 -13.78
CA TYR A 837 22.55 17.58 -13.82
C TYR A 837 23.14 17.68 -15.24
N GLY A 838 22.44 17.12 -16.24
CA GLY A 838 22.88 16.95 -17.61
C GLY A 838 23.54 15.58 -17.84
N THR A 839 23.34 15.02 -19.03
CA THR A 839 24.07 13.82 -19.51
C THR A 839 25.56 14.08 -19.70
N ARG A 840 25.98 15.35 -19.71
CA ARG A 840 27.40 15.77 -19.80
C ARG A 840 27.97 16.29 -18.47
N ALA A 841 27.31 15.99 -17.35
CA ALA A 841 27.82 16.30 -16.02
C ALA A 841 29.16 15.63 -15.72
N ARG A 842 30.05 16.36 -15.05
CA ARG A 842 31.37 15.88 -14.58
C ARG A 842 31.44 16.03 -13.07
N ILE A 843 31.49 14.91 -12.35
CA ILE A 843 31.47 14.88 -10.89
C ILE A 843 32.85 14.49 -10.40
N HIS A 844 33.52 15.38 -9.66
CA HIS A 844 34.83 15.11 -9.07
C HIS A 844 34.69 14.21 -7.81
N PRO A 845 35.74 13.46 -7.43
CA PRO A 845 35.79 12.80 -6.12
C PRO A 845 35.80 13.86 -5.00
N THR A 846 35.14 13.59 -3.87
CA THR A 846 35.11 14.54 -2.73
C THR A 846 36.51 14.84 -2.19
N LYS A 847 36.93 16.10 -2.23
CA LYS A 847 38.20 16.54 -1.65
C LYS A 847 38.02 16.86 -0.16
N TRP A 848 38.68 16.11 0.72
CA TRP A 848 38.71 16.39 2.15
C TRP A 848 39.70 17.53 2.42
N LEU A 849 39.31 18.53 3.21
CA LEU A 849 40.08 19.76 3.44
C LEU A 849 40.88 19.72 4.74
N THR A 850 42.18 19.98 4.65
CA THR A 850 43.08 20.14 5.82
C THR A 850 44.08 21.27 5.61
N THR A 851 44.48 21.96 6.67
CA THR A 851 45.50 23.03 6.61
C THR A 851 46.93 22.49 6.50
N SER A 852 47.16 21.20 6.75
CA SER A 852 48.48 20.58 6.80
C SER A 852 48.81 19.79 5.53
N TRP A 853 49.79 20.28 4.76
CA TRP A 853 50.28 19.62 3.53
C TRP A 853 50.73 18.18 3.80
N LEU A 854 51.44 17.97 4.91
CA LEU A 854 51.96 16.67 5.32
C LEU A 854 50.82 15.71 5.69
N THR A 855 49.78 16.20 6.37
CA THR A 855 48.60 15.40 6.73
C THR A 855 47.83 14.98 5.48
N ALA A 856 47.66 15.88 4.50
CA ALA A 856 47.03 15.58 3.22
C ALA A 856 47.75 14.44 2.46
N TRP A 857 49.09 14.48 2.41
CA TRP A 857 49.90 13.42 1.81
C TRP A 857 49.86 12.11 2.61
N LEU A 858 50.02 12.16 3.93
CA LEU A 858 49.99 10.95 4.77
C LEU A 858 48.65 10.22 4.68
N ILE A 859 47.52 10.93 4.69
CA ILE A 859 46.19 10.30 4.53
C ILE A 859 46.04 9.71 3.12
N THR A 860 46.43 10.45 2.08
CA THR A 860 46.30 9.95 0.69
C THR A 860 47.15 8.70 0.46
N LEU A 861 48.39 8.69 0.95
CA LEU A 861 49.27 7.52 0.89
C LEU A 861 48.71 6.35 1.71
N PHE A 862 48.19 6.58 2.91
CA PHE A 862 47.57 5.55 3.74
C PHE A 862 46.37 4.90 3.04
N VAL A 863 45.45 5.70 2.48
CA VAL A 863 44.25 5.22 1.78
C VAL A 863 44.62 4.45 0.51
N THR A 864 45.52 5.00 -0.32
CA THR A 864 45.93 4.35 -1.58
C THR A 864 46.72 3.07 -1.35
N VAL A 865 47.64 3.05 -0.38
CA VAL A 865 48.41 1.85 -0.03
C VAL A 865 47.51 0.77 0.58
N ILE A 866 46.58 1.09 1.47
CA ILE A 866 45.65 0.09 2.00
C ILE A 866 44.71 -0.45 0.92
N ALA A 867 44.22 0.39 0.02
CA ALA A 867 43.40 -0.05 -1.12
C ALA A 867 44.17 -0.94 -2.11
N ALA A 868 45.47 -0.70 -2.30
CA ALA A 868 46.33 -1.56 -3.10
C ALA A 868 46.64 -2.90 -2.40
N LEU A 869 47.02 -2.85 -1.11
CA LEU A 869 47.37 -4.03 -0.33
C LEU A 869 46.16 -4.93 -0.04
N SER A 870 44.94 -4.39 0.08
CA SER A 870 43.73 -5.19 0.36
C SER A 870 43.40 -6.23 -0.71
N ARG A 871 43.99 -6.12 -1.92
CA ARG A 871 43.86 -7.10 -3.01
C ARG A 871 44.52 -8.45 -2.71
N PHE A 872 45.55 -8.49 -1.86
CA PHE A 872 46.26 -9.73 -1.52
C PHE A 872 45.66 -10.43 -0.29
N SER A 873 45.80 -11.76 -0.20
CA SER A 873 45.21 -12.58 0.87
C SER A 873 45.92 -12.41 2.22
N LEU A 874 47.25 -12.38 2.21
CA LEU A 874 48.10 -12.29 3.41
C LEU A 874 47.94 -10.94 4.13
N THR A 875 47.93 -9.85 3.37
CA THR A 875 47.67 -8.48 3.87
C THR A 875 46.28 -8.34 4.45
N ARG A 876 45.24 -8.94 3.83
CA ARG A 876 43.88 -9.00 4.43
C ARG A 876 43.86 -9.71 5.78
N ALA A 877 44.68 -10.74 5.97
CA ALA A 877 44.80 -11.42 7.27
C ALA A 877 45.51 -10.54 8.31
N LEU A 878 46.61 -9.87 7.94
CA LEU A 878 47.34 -8.94 8.81
C LEU A 878 46.48 -7.73 9.21
N ILE A 879 45.77 -7.11 8.26
CA ILE A 879 44.80 -6.04 8.52
C ILE A 879 43.64 -6.54 9.39
N GLY A 880 43.19 -7.78 9.18
CA GLY A 880 42.20 -8.43 10.06
C GLY A 880 42.68 -8.62 11.50
N ALA A 881 43.99 -8.84 11.71
CA ALA A 881 44.58 -9.03 13.04
C ALA A 881 44.71 -7.73 13.85
N THR A 882 44.91 -6.57 13.21
CA THR A 882 44.97 -5.26 13.91
C THR A 882 43.61 -4.77 14.39
N ARG A 883 42.50 -5.42 14.00
CA ARG A 883 41.12 -5.11 14.43
C ARG A 883 40.94 -5.09 15.95
N SER A 884 41.78 -5.81 16.70
CA SER A 884 41.81 -5.84 18.17
C SER A 884 42.32 -4.56 18.84
N VAL A 885 42.99 -3.68 18.09
CA VAL A 885 43.60 -2.43 18.57
C VAL A 885 42.61 -1.24 18.56
N PHE A 886 41.49 -1.39 17.84
CA PHE A 886 40.47 -0.34 17.69
C PHE A 886 39.35 -0.44 18.72
N ALA A 887 38.53 0.62 18.82
CA ALA A 887 37.36 0.65 19.70
C ALA A 887 36.40 -0.51 19.41
N LYS A 888 35.77 -1.08 20.45
CA LYS A 888 34.88 -2.24 20.28
C LYS A 888 33.55 -1.81 19.64
N PRO A 889 32.85 -2.67 18.88
CA PRO A 889 31.51 -2.37 18.38
C PRO A 889 30.56 -1.93 19.51
N GLY A 890 29.90 -0.78 19.32
CA GLY A 890 29.09 -0.10 20.35
C GLY A 890 29.82 1.03 21.10
N GLN A 891 31.15 1.14 20.98
CA GLN A 891 31.93 2.27 21.50
C GLN A 891 32.22 3.30 20.38
N GLY A 892 32.25 4.58 20.75
CA GLY A 892 32.47 5.72 19.86
C GLY A 892 32.92 6.97 20.63
N PRO A 893 32.94 8.16 19.99
CA PRO A 893 33.30 9.42 20.65
C PRO A 893 32.39 9.78 21.84
N THR A 894 32.91 10.54 22.80
CA THR A 894 32.12 11.08 23.91
C THR A 894 31.20 12.21 23.43
N LEU A 895 30.07 12.42 24.11
CA LEU A 895 29.12 13.50 23.77
C LEU A 895 29.79 14.88 23.79
N GLU A 896 30.63 15.17 24.79
CA GLU A 896 31.41 16.41 24.89
C GLU A 896 32.33 16.62 23.67
N HIS A 897 32.93 15.54 23.14
CA HIS A 897 33.73 15.62 21.92
C HIS A 897 32.83 15.88 20.72
N MET A 898 31.74 15.12 20.57
CA MET A 898 30.79 15.26 19.47
C MET A 898 30.17 16.65 19.40
N LEU A 899 29.87 17.30 20.53
CA LEU A 899 29.33 18.67 20.56
C LEU A 899 30.38 19.75 20.25
N LYS A 900 31.68 19.43 20.38
CA LYS A 900 32.80 20.33 20.04
C LYS A 900 33.26 20.18 18.59
N SER A 901 32.96 19.06 17.94
CA SER A 901 33.24 18.83 16.52
C SER A 901 32.50 19.82 15.62
N LYS A 902 32.99 20.01 14.39
CA LYS A 902 32.31 20.80 13.34
C LYS A 902 32.54 20.18 11.98
N SER A 903 31.62 20.37 11.05
CA SER A 903 31.82 19.99 9.65
C SER A 903 31.18 20.98 8.68
N GLU A 904 31.79 21.11 7.51
CA GLU A 904 31.29 21.89 6.39
C GLU A 904 31.30 21.00 5.13
N PHE A 905 30.13 20.78 4.56
CA PHE A 905 29.97 20.14 3.26
C PHE A 905 29.81 21.23 2.22
N ARG A 906 30.70 21.30 1.24
CA ARG A 906 30.66 22.31 0.18
C ARG A 906 30.56 21.63 -1.18
N VAL A 907 29.75 22.19 -2.07
CA VAL A 907 29.72 21.79 -3.48
C VAL A 907 29.81 23.04 -4.32
N ILE A 908 30.82 23.13 -5.17
CA ILE A 908 30.85 24.13 -6.23
C ILE A 908 30.30 23.49 -7.51
N ALA A 909 29.28 24.09 -8.11
CA ALA A 909 28.82 23.75 -9.45
C ALA A 909 29.25 24.84 -10.44
N LYS A 910 29.90 24.44 -11.54
CA LYS A 910 30.45 25.33 -12.58
C LYS A 910 29.84 24.97 -13.92
N SER A 911 29.15 25.92 -14.54
CA SER A 911 28.76 25.89 -15.96
C SER A 911 29.97 26.29 -16.82
N GLN A 912 30.33 25.47 -17.80
CA GLN A 912 31.45 25.74 -18.70
C GLN A 912 31.10 26.77 -19.78
N ASN A 913 29.90 26.70 -20.36
CA ASN A 913 29.50 27.54 -21.48
C ASN A 913 29.02 28.92 -21.02
N MET A 914 28.13 29.00 -20.02
CA MET A 914 27.68 30.27 -19.44
C MET A 914 28.69 30.88 -18.44
N LYS A 915 29.73 30.13 -18.05
CA LYS A 915 30.77 30.53 -17.08
C LYS A 915 30.20 30.95 -15.72
N LYS A 916 29.07 30.37 -15.34
CA LYS A 916 28.39 30.62 -14.06
C LYS A 916 28.86 29.63 -13.00
N THR A 917 29.22 30.15 -11.83
CA THR A 917 29.70 29.34 -10.70
C THR A 917 28.81 29.57 -9.49
N VAL A 918 28.42 28.49 -8.80
CA VAL A 918 27.63 28.53 -7.57
C VAL A 918 28.32 27.66 -6.52
N GLU A 919 28.61 28.21 -5.35
CA GLU A 919 28.94 27.42 -4.16
C GLU A 919 27.68 27.24 -3.29
N VAL A 920 27.41 25.98 -2.92
CA VAL A 920 26.50 25.63 -1.82
C VAL A 920 27.33 25.10 -0.67
N CYS A 921 27.10 25.63 0.54
CA CYS A 921 27.78 25.22 1.75
C CYS A 921 26.73 24.87 2.83
N PHE A 922 26.78 23.64 3.33
CA PHE A 922 26.01 23.18 4.48
C PHE A 922 26.96 22.96 5.66
N SER A 923 26.87 23.84 6.66
CA SER A 923 27.65 23.77 7.89
C SER A 923 26.84 23.08 8.99
N ALA A 924 27.51 22.25 9.78
CA ALA A 924 26.95 21.59 10.96
C ALA A 924 27.84 21.83 12.19
N ALA A 925 27.25 22.37 13.26
CA ALA A 925 27.85 22.44 14.58
C ALA A 925 27.60 21.11 15.30
N GLY A 926 28.66 20.39 15.66
CA GLY A 926 28.61 19.04 16.21
C GLY A 926 28.96 17.94 15.18
N ASP A 927 29.20 16.73 15.69
CA ASP A 927 29.65 15.57 14.93
C ASP A 927 28.62 15.10 13.90
N VAL A 928 29.05 15.01 12.64
CA VAL A 928 28.21 14.55 11.54
C VAL A 928 28.29 13.04 11.30
N ALA A 929 29.33 12.36 11.78
CA ALA A 929 29.56 10.93 11.57
C ALA A 929 28.57 10.05 12.35
N TYR A 930 28.06 10.55 13.47
CA TYR A 930 27.14 9.86 14.37
C TYR A 930 25.98 10.75 14.82
N PHE A 931 26.25 11.90 15.44
CA PHE A 931 25.22 12.70 16.10
C PHE A 931 24.22 13.29 15.10
N HIS A 932 24.70 13.91 14.01
CA HIS A 932 23.79 14.36 12.95
C HIS A 932 23.44 13.25 11.94
N THR A 933 24.28 12.22 11.75
CA THR A 933 23.91 11.02 10.97
C THR A 933 22.65 10.33 11.52
N ALA A 934 22.50 10.27 12.85
CA ALA A 934 21.30 9.77 13.50
C ALA A 934 20.05 10.62 13.13
N LYS A 935 20.18 11.95 13.12
CA LYS A 935 19.11 12.87 12.69
C LYS A 935 18.76 12.67 11.23
N PHE A 936 19.76 12.63 10.36
CA PHE A 936 19.59 12.46 8.91
C PHE A 936 18.79 11.18 8.60
N LEU A 937 19.13 10.04 9.22
CA LEU A 937 18.41 8.78 9.03
C LEU A 937 16.92 8.87 9.42
N VAL A 938 16.62 9.46 10.58
CA VAL A 938 15.24 9.62 11.07
C VAL A 938 14.44 10.55 10.15
N GLU A 939 15.04 11.65 9.69
CA GLU A 939 14.38 12.60 8.78
C GLU A 939 14.09 12.00 7.40
N HIS A 940 14.96 11.13 6.86
CA HIS A 940 14.68 10.41 5.61
C HIS A 940 13.56 9.38 5.78
N GLY A 941 13.57 8.63 6.89
CA GLY A 941 12.50 7.69 7.22
C GLY A 941 11.12 8.36 7.29
N LEU A 942 11.03 9.52 7.96
CA LEU A 942 9.79 10.31 8.04
C LEU A 942 9.36 10.99 6.73
N PHE A 943 10.24 11.07 5.73
CA PHE A 943 9.94 11.73 4.44
C PHE A 943 9.35 10.78 3.38
N MET A 944 9.55 9.47 3.50
CA MET A 944 9.29 8.43 2.49
C MET A 944 7.98 8.61 1.70
N ARG A 945 8.09 8.81 0.37
CA ARG A 945 6.93 9.22 -0.47
C ARG A 945 6.72 8.54 -1.84
N ARG A 946 7.70 7.88 -2.48
CA ARG A 946 7.54 7.11 -3.75
C ARG A 946 8.53 5.94 -3.87
N GLY A 947 8.09 4.82 -4.46
CA GLY A 947 8.79 3.51 -4.61
C GLY A 947 10.13 3.50 -5.33
N GLY A 948 10.87 2.40 -5.19
CA GLY A 948 12.14 2.09 -5.89
C GLY A 948 13.38 2.11 -4.99
N PHE A 949 14.52 1.70 -5.53
CA PHE A 949 15.84 1.98 -4.92
C PHE A 949 16.27 3.43 -5.24
N LEU A 950 16.60 4.20 -4.21
CA LEU A 950 16.88 5.64 -4.34
C LEU A 950 18.12 6.08 -3.56
N THR A 951 18.71 7.19 -3.98
CA THR A 951 19.66 7.99 -3.19
C THR A 951 18.92 8.99 -2.27
N PRO A 952 19.59 9.56 -1.25
CA PRO A 952 18.99 10.56 -0.37
C PRO A 952 18.37 11.76 -1.10
N ALA A 953 19.08 12.35 -2.09
CA ALA A 953 18.52 13.45 -2.90
C ALA A 953 17.63 12.95 -4.06
N GLY A 954 17.76 11.69 -4.50
CA GLY A 954 16.79 11.05 -5.39
C GLY A 954 15.39 10.95 -4.75
N LEU A 955 15.34 10.56 -3.47
CA LEU A 955 14.13 10.57 -2.66
C LEU A 955 13.69 12.01 -2.32
N ALA A 956 14.55 12.75 -1.62
CA ALA A 956 14.15 13.93 -0.85
C ALA A 956 14.58 15.28 -1.44
N LYS A 957 15.38 15.26 -2.51
CA LYS A 957 15.91 16.44 -3.20
C LYS A 957 16.56 17.42 -2.23
N ASP A 958 15.96 18.60 -2.10
CA ASP A 958 16.36 19.69 -1.22
C ASP A 958 15.63 19.68 0.14
N THR A 959 14.59 18.85 0.30
CA THR A 959 13.56 19.08 1.31
C THR A 959 14.00 18.69 2.72
N VAL A 960 14.72 17.58 2.88
CA VAL A 960 15.27 17.19 4.20
C VAL A 960 16.37 18.16 4.64
N ILE A 961 17.28 18.57 3.75
CA ILE A 961 18.34 19.54 4.09
C ILE A 961 17.77 20.95 4.39
N LYS A 962 16.74 21.41 3.66
CA LYS A 962 16.01 22.66 3.94
C LYS A 962 15.07 22.58 5.16
N LYS A 963 14.77 21.38 5.67
CA LYS A 963 14.11 21.18 6.97
C LYS A 963 15.13 21.30 8.10
N LEU A 964 16.24 20.58 7.99
CA LEU A 964 17.35 20.61 8.95
C LEU A 964 17.96 22.01 9.10
N SER A 965 18.13 22.76 8.00
CA SER A 965 18.67 24.14 8.03
C SER A 965 17.74 25.19 8.68
N LYS A 966 16.77 24.77 9.49
CA LYS A 966 15.95 25.60 10.40
C LYS A 966 16.29 25.34 11.88
N GLU A 967 16.99 24.25 12.17
CA GLU A 967 17.55 23.93 13.50
C GLU A 967 18.87 24.71 13.71
N LYS A 968 19.16 25.13 14.95
CA LYS A 968 20.21 26.13 15.23
C LYS A 968 21.64 25.62 14.99
N GLU A 969 21.84 24.31 14.99
CA GLU A 969 23.10 23.65 14.69
C GLU A 969 23.44 23.59 13.19
N PHE A 970 22.50 23.89 12.28
CA PHE A 970 22.71 23.76 10.83
C PHE A 970 22.57 25.10 10.11
N GLU A 971 23.46 25.35 9.16
CA GLU A 971 23.46 26.56 8.34
C GLU A 971 23.65 26.21 6.85
N LEU A 972 22.68 26.59 6.02
CA LEU A 972 22.74 26.38 4.57
C LEU A 972 22.96 27.73 3.87
N LYS A 973 24.11 27.87 3.20
CA LYS A 973 24.52 29.04 2.41
C LYS A 973 24.57 28.67 0.93
N ILE A 974 24.13 29.61 0.09
CA ILE A 974 24.24 29.53 -1.38
C ILE A 974 24.83 30.85 -1.86
N LYS A 975 25.85 30.81 -2.72
CA LYS A 975 26.54 31.99 -3.24
C LYS A 975 26.88 31.78 -4.72
N GLU A 976 26.45 32.72 -5.57
CA GLU A 976 27.00 32.85 -6.92
C GLU A 976 28.41 33.48 -6.83
N LEU A 977 29.39 32.90 -7.53
CA LEU A 977 30.82 33.28 -7.50
C LEU A 977 31.24 34.00 -8.79
#